data_AF-A0A099KS37-F1
#
_entry.id   AF-A0A099KS37-F1
#
_cell.length_a   1.000
_cell.length_b   1.000
_cell.length_c   1.000
_cell.angle_alpha   90.00
_cell.angle_beta   90.00
_cell.angle_gamma   90.00
#
_symmetry.space_group_name_H-M   'P 1'
#
loop_
_entity.id
_entity.type
_entity.pdbx_description
1 polymer ?
#
loop_
_entity_poly.entity_id
_entity_poly.type
_entity_poly.pdbx_seq_one_letter_code
_entity_poly.pdbx_strand_id
1 'polypeptide(L)'
;MKKLLSIGIKQITTLFTLLLILPLNVYAGSWQQNVSIGGFNKVHIYTPDSTSPIGDGQSLLIVLHGCVQPIDNFLTANLENAAEASGMVIAVPDAMNKAGYSCWSYWQGSISRTSGDYKNLINLANTMSADALRNIDAKQIYLAGLSSGAAMSAQTACLAPDIFAGVAPSAGPTIGTSSNGAITTCETVSSTTFKSRCESYAGSAKNHFSTQIAAIGHGTADTTVNTCYNQQNADGFANVYGVTKIAGNNTVTEGVGHSASETLWTDNRIAMLWFDNLDHSWSGGIGASGDYVADSSINFARYLGKFFADNNKRVDRNAGPVISNYNVTVQSSQLSISGNAIDNEGSVDNVNISIYAVDSSNPILIETLNTQVNVTDGSYSATSTTLADGLYQITAIATDSEAKAGDNVSVTIRVGPEPPATAPILSNTQVFVAGQCATVTGSVIDINQNLASVVVSFVNGDINATVSQNIFTAEQCNLLGGQQNATITATDTSTLSSSGNISFIIDTGVSGDYNLHINAGHITWGEGYSACYLAFSTDDFIMREYPAGTNQCQWISDTEPSCAGPNQSCVVNNNDADNDTIIDSADNCPNISNVDQADNDNDGLGNVCDATPNGDSPDGESDMDNDGIIDSVDNCPNISNNNQADNDNDGLGNVCDSTPDGDNPDPIFTCQQFTSSNYAHVQANRATTNGFYAYAVGSGETLGLYNIFYSATLAQTAESFFSVGTCP
;
A
#
# COMPACT_ATOMS: atom_id res chain seq x y z
N MET A 1 13.79 75.63 -20.35
CA MET A 1 15.23 75.64 -20.67
C MET A 1 15.74 74.21 -20.67
N LYS A 2 16.32 73.79 -21.81
CA LYS A 2 17.20 72.63 -22.10
C LYS A 2 16.86 71.26 -21.45
N LYS A 3 16.33 70.27 -22.19
CA LYS A 3 17.03 69.26 -23.04
C LYS A 3 18.11 68.51 -22.24
N LEU A 4 18.15 67.17 -22.11
CA LEU A 4 18.10 66.12 -23.15
C LEU A 4 17.84 64.70 -22.55
N LEU A 5 17.05 63.89 -23.26
CA LEU A 5 17.21 62.46 -23.67
C LEU A 5 17.62 61.37 -22.63
N SER A 6 17.09 60.13 -22.62
CA SER A 6 16.41 59.29 -23.64
C SER A 6 15.87 57.97 -23.01
N ILE A 7 14.61 57.63 -23.33
CA ILE A 7 14.05 56.34 -23.83
C ILE A 7 14.49 55.01 -23.18
N GLY A 8 13.51 54.18 -22.77
CA GLY A 8 13.67 52.71 -22.75
C GLY A 8 12.63 51.93 -21.95
N ILE A 9 11.71 51.27 -22.64
CA ILE A 9 10.60 50.40 -22.17
C ILE A 9 11.10 49.07 -21.55
N LYS A 10 10.43 48.56 -20.50
CA LYS A 10 9.94 47.15 -20.26
C LYS A 10 9.68 46.92 -18.76
N GLN A 11 8.42 46.78 -18.34
CA GLN A 11 7.72 45.51 -18.00
C GLN A 11 8.38 44.62 -16.93
N ILE A 12 7.67 44.54 -15.79
CA ILE A 12 7.43 43.38 -14.89
C ILE A 12 8.66 42.63 -14.35
N THR A 13 8.91 42.83 -13.06
CA THR A 13 9.28 41.73 -12.16
C THR A 13 8.69 41.99 -10.78
N THR A 14 7.70 41.17 -10.45
CA THR A 14 7.07 41.00 -9.14
C THR A 14 8.13 40.58 -8.14
N LEU A 15 8.31 41.33 -7.05
CA LEU A 15 9.18 40.94 -5.94
C LEU A 15 8.44 39.86 -5.14
N PHE A 16 8.72 38.59 -5.44
CA PHE A 16 8.35 37.48 -4.55
C PHE A 16 9.34 37.48 -3.39
N THR A 17 8.94 37.99 -2.24
CA THR A 17 9.54 37.63 -0.96
C THR A 17 9.26 36.15 -0.73
N LEU A 18 10.26 35.31 -1.01
CA LEU A 18 10.28 33.91 -0.63
C LEU A 18 10.40 33.84 0.89
N LEU A 19 9.26 33.75 1.58
CA LEU A 19 9.22 33.34 2.98
C LEU A 19 9.64 31.87 3.00
N LEU A 20 10.83 31.55 3.51
CA LEU A 20 11.20 30.17 3.83
C LEU A 20 10.18 29.67 4.86
N ILE A 21 9.25 28.82 4.43
CA ILE A 21 8.45 27.99 5.32
C ILE A 21 9.38 26.86 5.75
N LEU A 22 10.02 27.02 6.90
CA LEU A 22 10.66 25.89 7.59
C LEU A 22 9.55 24.87 7.87
N PRO A 23 9.75 23.58 7.55
CA PRO A 23 8.80 22.55 7.98
C PRO A 23 8.71 22.60 9.52
N LEU A 24 7.48 22.71 10.03
CA LEU A 24 7.21 22.53 11.46
C LEU A 24 7.54 21.07 11.79
N ASN A 25 8.75 20.82 12.30
CA ASN A 25 9.11 19.51 12.82
C ASN A 25 8.13 19.13 13.94
N VAL A 26 7.36 18.06 13.73
CA VAL A 26 6.59 17.40 14.79
C VAL A 26 7.59 16.65 15.66
N TYR A 27 7.72 17.06 16.92
CA TYR A 27 8.60 16.41 17.88
C TYR A 27 7.70 15.58 18.82
N ALA A 28 7.68 14.27 18.61
CA ALA A 28 7.00 13.34 19.52
C ALA A 28 7.57 13.48 20.95
N GLY A 29 6.71 13.28 21.95
CA GLY A 29 7.04 13.45 23.36
C GLY A 29 7.23 14.92 23.80
N SER A 30 6.72 15.91 23.04
CA SER A 30 6.94 17.32 23.37
C SER A 30 5.83 18.30 22.97
N TRP A 31 5.81 19.45 23.64
CA TRP A 31 4.91 20.56 23.35
C TRP A 31 5.42 21.47 22.23
N GLN A 32 4.61 21.63 21.19
CA GLN A 32 4.69 22.75 20.24
C GLN A 32 3.76 23.88 20.73
N GLN A 33 4.30 25.06 21.00
CA GLN A 33 3.52 26.18 21.54
C GLN A 33 3.23 27.24 20.48
N ASN A 34 2.10 27.95 20.65
CA ASN A 34 1.65 29.06 19.79
C ASN A 34 1.61 28.74 18.29
N VAL A 35 1.26 27.50 17.92
CA VAL A 35 1.14 27.07 16.53
C VAL A 35 -0.10 27.70 15.90
N SER A 36 0.02 28.27 14.70
CA SER A 36 -1.14 28.71 13.92
C SER A 36 -1.60 27.58 13.02
N ILE A 37 -2.79 27.04 13.29
CA ILE A 37 -3.37 25.89 12.59
C ILE A 37 -4.89 25.88 12.75
N GLY A 38 -5.62 25.31 11.79
CA GLY A 38 -7.07 25.12 11.92
C GLY A 38 -7.90 26.41 11.96
N GLY A 39 -7.34 27.54 11.53
CA GLY A 39 -7.99 28.85 11.67
C GLY A 39 -7.80 29.53 13.03
N PHE A 40 -6.96 28.96 13.90
CA PHE A 40 -6.48 29.60 15.13
C PHE A 40 -5.09 30.22 14.94
N ASN A 41 -4.85 31.33 15.62
CA ASN A 41 -3.53 31.98 15.65
C ASN A 41 -2.59 31.34 16.67
N LYS A 42 -3.14 30.73 17.72
CA LYS A 42 -2.39 30.12 18.82
C LYS A 42 -3.04 28.82 19.26
N VAL A 43 -2.30 27.72 19.08
CA VAL A 43 -2.63 26.40 19.59
C VAL A 43 -1.39 25.83 20.27
N HIS A 44 -1.54 25.28 21.48
CA HIS A 44 -0.52 24.40 22.07
C HIS A 44 -0.84 22.97 21.66
N ILE A 45 0.15 22.27 21.12
CA ILE A 45 -0.01 20.91 20.62
C ILE A 45 1.01 20.03 21.32
N TYR A 46 0.54 18.96 21.97
CA TYR A 46 1.41 17.89 22.45
C TYR A 46 1.17 16.67 21.57
N THR A 47 2.23 16.15 20.95
CA THR A 47 2.18 14.91 20.16
C THR A 47 2.88 13.81 20.97
N PRO A 48 2.16 12.75 21.39
CA PRO A 48 2.75 11.69 22.18
C PRO A 48 3.68 10.79 21.36
N ASP A 49 4.56 10.07 22.05
CA ASP A 49 5.36 8.99 21.46
C ASP A 49 4.52 7.74 21.23
N SER A 50 3.48 7.53 22.04
CA SER A 50 2.58 6.38 21.94
C SER A 50 1.50 6.54 20.87
N THR A 51 0.96 5.39 20.42
CA THR A 51 -0.22 5.31 19.54
C THR A 51 -1.46 4.97 20.33
N SER A 52 -2.65 5.27 19.77
CA SER A 52 -3.90 4.89 20.43
C SER A 52 -3.96 3.36 20.55
N PRO A 53 -4.51 2.80 21.64
CA PRO A 53 -4.68 1.35 21.78
C PRO A 53 -5.74 0.77 20.85
N ILE A 54 -6.46 1.60 20.11
CA ILE A 54 -7.47 1.21 19.12
C ILE A 54 -7.27 2.00 17.82
N GLY A 55 -7.77 1.47 16.71
CA GLY A 55 -7.75 2.16 15.41
C GLY A 55 -6.36 2.27 14.77
N ASP A 56 -6.25 3.06 13.71
CA ASP A 56 -5.09 3.04 12.80
C ASP A 56 -4.09 4.20 13.03
N GLY A 57 -4.02 4.75 14.25
CA GLY A 57 -3.18 5.91 14.53
C GLY A 57 -3.29 6.47 15.95
N GLN A 58 -2.97 7.76 16.10
CA GLN A 58 -3.16 8.50 17.34
C GLN A 58 -4.59 9.01 17.45
N SER A 59 -5.09 9.18 18.68
CA SER A 59 -6.33 9.91 18.91
C SER A 59 -6.06 11.42 19.07
N LEU A 60 -7.09 12.26 18.97
CA LEU A 60 -6.97 13.71 19.16
C LEU A 60 -7.95 14.19 20.23
N LEU A 61 -7.47 14.90 21.25
CA LEU A 61 -8.28 15.62 22.22
C LEU A 61 -8.04 17.13 22.11
N ILE A 62 -9.07 17.87 21.73
CA ILE A 62 -9.04 19.33 21.70
C ILE A 62 -9.60 19.86 23.03
N VAL A 63 -8.78 20.55 23.83
CA VAL A 63 -9.12 21.02 25.17
C VAL A 63 -9.35 22.54 25.17
N LEU A 64 -10.57 22.97 25.53
CA LEU A 64 -10.99 24.37 25.46
C LEU A 64 -10.94 25.05 26.83
N HIS A 65 -10.23 26.18 26.89
CA HIS A 65 -10.06 26.97 28.12
C HIS A 65 -11.36 27.64 28.61
N GLY A 66 -11.41 27.98 29.89
CA GLY A 66 -12.46 28.80 30.50
C GLY A 66 -12.30 30.30 30.25
N CYS A 67 -13.24 31.11 30.74
CA CYS A 67 -13.10 32.56 30.76
C CYS A 67 -11.84 32.96 31.56
N VAL A 68 -11.17 34.03 31.13
CA VAL A 68 -9.90 34.59 31.66
C VAL A 68 -8.72 33.62 31.77
N GLN A 69 -8.91 32.32 31.61
CA GLN A 69 -7.89 31.28 31.69
C GLN A 69 -7.00 31.33 30.43
N PRO A 70 -5.70 31.65 30.56
CA PRO A 70 -4.75 31.52 29.47
C PRO A 70 -4.54 30.06 29.09
N ILE A 71 -4.30 29.79 27.80
CA ILE A 71 -4.00 28.42 27.33
C ILE A 71 -2.69 27.87 27.93
N ASP A 72 -1.75 28.73 28.30
CA ASP A 72 -0.49 28.36 28.95
C ASP A 72 -0.71 27.60 30.27
N ASN A 73 -1.83 27.80 30.97
CA ASN A 73 -2.12 27.08 32.22
C ASN A 73 -2.36 25.58 31.99
N PHE A 74 -2.71 25.17 30.77
CA PHE A 74 -2.85 23.75 30.45
C PHE A 74 -1.50 23.04 30.26
N LEU A 75 -0.38 23.77 30.13
CA LEU A 75 0.97 23.19 30.09
C LEU A 75 1.39 22.58 31.45
N THR A 76 0.70 22.95 32.53
CA THR A 76 0.92 22.43 33.89
C THR A 76 -0.29 21.64 34.41
N ALA A 77 -1.19 21.24 33.52
CA ALA A 77 -2.40 20.47 33.83
C ALA A 77 -2.21 18.95 33.69
N ASN A 78 -0.97 18.47 33.60
CA ASN A 78 -0.60 17.06 33.40
C ASN A 78 -1.26 16.42 32.16
N LEU A 79 -1.43 17.19 31.07
CA LEU A 79 -2.03 16.66 29.84
C LEU A 79 -1.08 15.72 29.10
N GLU A 80 0.24 15.95 29.18
CA GLU A 80 1.26 15.04 28.63
C GLU A 80 1.13 13.60 29.18
N ASN A 81 0.91 13.44 30.49
CA ASN A 81 0.75 12.11 31.09
C ASN A 81 -0.49 11.38 30.56
N ALA A 82 -1.55 12.10 30.23
CA ALA A 82 -2.74 11.53 29.60
C ALA A 82 -2.50 11.22 28.11
N ALA A 83 -1.78 12.10 27.42
CA ALA A 83 -1.39 11.93 26.03
C ALA A 83 -0.60 10.63 25.83
N GLU A 84 0.46 10.43 26.63
CA GLU A 84 1.30 9.24 26.54
C GLU A 84 0.58 7.97 26.97
N ALA A 85 -0.31 8.04 27.97
CA ALA A 85 -1.03 6.86 28.44
C ALA A 85 -2.09 6.34 27.45
N SER A 86 -2.49 7.13 26.46
CA SER A 86 -3.59 6.78 25.54
C SER A 86 -3.28 7.05 24.07
N GLY A 87 -2.03 7.39 23.73
CA GLY A 87 -1.64 7.78 22.37
C GLY A 87 -2.52 8.89 21.81
N MET A 88 -2.75 9.91 22.64
CA MET A 88 -3.72 10.97 22.41
C MET A 88 -3.01 12.31 22.19
N VAL A 89 -2.99 12.80 20.96
CA VAL A 89 -2.57 14.17 20.63
C VAL A 89 -3.45 15.15 21.38
N ILE A 90 -2.84 16.13 22.04
CA ILE A 90 -3.56 17.19 22.74
C ILE A 90 -3.44 18.47 21.94
N ALA A 91 -4.56 19.16 21.71
CA ALA A 91 -4.58 20.49 21.13
C ALA A 91 -5.33 21.47 22.05
N VAL A 92 -4.68 22.57 22.45
CA VAL A 92 -5.25 23.61 23.31
C VAL A 92 -5.29 24.93 22.53
N PRO A 93 -6.39 25.23 21.80
CA PRO A 93 -6.53 26.47 21.04
C PRO A 93 -6.93 27.66 21.91
N ASP A 94 -6.40 28.85 21.61
CA ASP A 94 -6.91 30.12 22.16
C ASP A 94 -8.08 30.62 21.32
N ALA A 95 -9.21 30.97 21.96
CA ALA A 95 -10.42 31.41 21.26
C ALA A 95 -10.15 32.63 20.35
N MET A 96 -10.61 32.60 19.08
CA MET A 96 -10.44 33.75 18.18
C MET A 96 -11.53 34.80 18.39
N ASN A 97 -12.74 34.37 18.75
CA ASN A 97 -13.91 35.22 18.91
C ASN A 97 -14.30 35.28 20.40
N LYS A 98 -13.50 36.02 21.16
CA LYS A 98 -13.65 36.16 22.62
C LYS A 98 -14.87 37.02 22.96
N ALA A 99 -15.82 36.45 23.69
CA ALA A 99 -16.82 37.22 24.43
C ALA A 99 -16.19 37.75 25.74
N GLY A 100 -16.79 38.79 26.35
CA GLY A 100 -16.22 39.50 27.51
C GLY A 100 -15.59 38.57 28.56
N TYR A 101 -14.50 39.01 29.19
CA TYR A 101 -13.61 38.17 30.03
C TYR A 101 -12.91 37.04 29.27
N SER A 102 -12.59 37.24 27.99
CA SER A 102 -11.88 36.25 27.17
C SER A 102 -12.56 34.90 27.03
N CYS A 103 -13.88 34.84 27.27
CA CYS A 103 -14.67 33.61 27.17
C CYS A 103 -14.85 33.16 25.72
N TRP A 104 -15.10 31.87 25.52
CA TRP A 104 -15.66 31.38 24.27
C TRP A 104 -17.08 31.94 24.06
N SER A 105 -17.35 32.48 22.88
CA SER A 105 -18.65 33.11 22.55
C SER A 105 -19.77 32.09 22.28
N TYR A 106 -20.04 31.19 23.22
CA TYR A 106 -21.05 30.13 23.06
C TYR A 106 -22.51 30.63 23.09
N TRP A 107 -22.73 31.88 23.52
CA TRP A 107 -24.07 32.50 23.65
C TRP A 107 -24.31 33.68 22.71
N GLN A 108 -23.30 34.08 21.91
CA GLN A 108 -23.42 35.18 20.94
C GLN A 108 -23.07 34.67 19.55
N GLY A 109 -23.80 35.17 18.55
CA GLY A 109 -23.61 34.77 17.15
C GLY A 109 -24.36 33.49 16.78
N SER A 110 -24.19 33.08 15.52
CA SER A 110 -24.85 31.89 14.96
C SER A 110 -24.02 30.64 15.22
N ILE A 111 -24.64 29.60 15.76
CA ILE A 111 -24.06 28.26 15.86
C ILE A 111 -24.05 27.68 14.44
N SER A 112 -22.86 27.58 13.82
CA SER A 112 -22.72 27.24 12.41
C SER A 112 -21.38 26.57 12.12
N ARG A 113 -21.38 25.56 11.24
CA ARG A 113 -20.16 24.89 10.78
C ARG A 113 -19.25 25.80 9.95
N THR A 114 -19.75 26.94 9.46
CA THR A 114 -19.06 27.83 8.52
C THR A 114 -18.70 29.19 9.08
N SER A 115 -18.94 29.45 10.37
CA SER A 115 -18.68 30.76 10.99
C SER A 115 -18.13 30.65 12.40
N GLY A 116 -17.39 31.69 12.81
CA GLY A 116 -16.84 31.81 14.17
C GLY A 116 -15.92 30.67 14.57
N ASP A 117 -15.81 30.46 15.89
CA ASP A 117 -14.93 29.44 16.46
C ASP A 117 -15.44 28.01 16.26
N TYR A 118 -16.73 27.81 16.02
CA TYR A 118 -17.28 26.51 15.61
C TYR A 118 -16.62 26.00 14.32
N LYS A 119 -16.52 26.87 13.30
CA LYS A 119 -15.79 26.57 12.06
C LYS A 119 -14.32 26.30 12.34
N ASN A 120 -13.67 27.10 13.18
CA ASN A 120 -12.25 26.93 13.47
C ASN A 120 -11.97 25.61 14.21
N LEU A 121 -12.83 25.17 15.13
CA LEU A 121 -12.69 23.87 15.81
C LEU A 121 -12.85 22.70 14.84
N ILE A 122 -13.82 22.76 13.93
CA ILE A 122 -14.00 21.75 12.87
C ILE A 122 -12.78 21.74 11.94
N ASN A 123 -12.29 22.92 11.54
CA ASN A 123 -11.11 23.05 10.70
C ASN A 123 -9.85 22.54 11.40
N LEU A 124 -9.69 22.80 12.70
CA LEU A 124 -8.57 22.30 13.49
C LEU A 124 -8.56 20.77 13.53
N ALA A 125 -9.69 20.14 13.85
CA ALA A 125 -9.86 18.70 13.80
C ALA A 125 -9.46 18.13 12.43
N ASN A 126 -10.06 18.64 11.35
CA ASN A 126 -9.81 18.16 9.99
C ASN A 126 -8.37 18.41 9.52
N THR A 127 -7.78 19.55 9.88
CA THR A 127 -6.40 19.89 9.48
C THR A 127 -5.40 19.00 10.20
N MET A 128 -5.62 18.75 11.50
CA MET A 128 -4.74 17.88 12.28
C MET A 128 -4.91 16.41 11.88
N SER A 129 -6.12 15.94 11.60
CA SER A 129 -6.35 14.57 11.12
C SER A 129 -5.81 14.31 9.71
N ALA A 130 -5.72 15.35 8.88
CA ALA A 130 -5.10 15.26 7.56
C ALA A 130 -3.56 15.35 7.59
N ASP A 131 -2.95 15.65 8.74
CA ASP A 131 -1.51 15.74 8.89
C ASP A 131 -0.90 14.35 9.10
N ALA A 132 -0.28 13.82 8.04
CA ALA A 132 0.37 12.51 8.05
C ALA A 132 1.44 12.36 9.13
N LEU A 133 2.09 13.46 9.57
CA LEU A 133 3.11 13.42 10.61
C LEU A 133 2.53 13.14 12.00
N ARG A 134 1.27 13.51 12.25
CA ARG A 134 0.59 13.21 13.52
C ARG A 134 -0.18 11.90 13.48
N ASN A 135 -0.41 11.35 12.28
CA ASN A 135 -1.12 10.10 12.04
C ASN A 135 -2.39 9.97 12.90
N ILE A 136 -3.23 11.01 12.93
CA ILE A 136 -4.44 11.03 13.75
C ILE A 136 -5.55 10.24 13.04
N ASP A 137 -6.09 9.23 13.71
CA ASP A 137 -7.26 8.50 13.24
C ASP A 137 -8.50 9.39 13.31
N ALA A 138 -9.12 9.67 12.16
CA ALA A 138 -10.30 10.51 12.04
C ALA A 138 -11.53 9.95 12.80
N LYS A 139 -11.53 8.67 13.17
CA LYS A 139 -12.57 8.05 14.02
C LYS A 139 -12.39 8.38 15.51
N GLN A 140 -11.28 8.99 15.89
CA GLN A 140 -10.85 9.20 17.28
C GLN A 140 -10.56 10.67 17.61
N ILE A 141 -11.47 11.57 17.21
CA ILE A 141 -11.37 13.00 17.51
C ILE A 141 -12.37 13.39 18.60
N TYR A 142 -11.89 14.01 19.66
CA TYR A 142 -12.67 14.34 20.86
C TYR A 142 -12.52 15.81 21.24
N LEU A 143 -13.54 16.34 21.92
CA LEU A 143 -13.52 17.68 22.51
C LEU A 143 -13.63 17.60 24.02
N ALA A 144 -12.89 18.42 24.73
CA ALA A 144 -13.10 18.69 26.16
C ALA A 144 -13.05 20.19 26.41
N GLY A 145 -13.57 20.64 27.54
CA GLY A 145 -13.37 22.03 27.93
C GLY A 145 -13.81 22.33 29.35
N LEU A 146 -13.39 23.49 29.85
CA LEU A 146 -13.77 24.02 31.15
C LEU A 146 -14.70 25.23 30.98
N SER A 147 -15.73 25.38 31.82
CA SER A 147 -16.51 26.63 31.91
C SER A 147 -17.12 27.06 30.56
N SER A 148 -16.79 28.24 30.03
CA SER A 148 -17.23 28.64 28.67
C SER A 148 -16.74 27.70 27.56
N GLY A 149 -15.56 27.11 27.72
CA GLY A 149 -15.01 26.11 26.81
C GLY A 149 -15.78 24.80 26.87
N ALA A 150 -16.33 24.44 28.03
CA ALA A 150 -17.21 23.27 28.16
C ALA A 150 -18.55 23.45 27.41
N ALA A 151 -19.14 24.64 27.47
CA ALA A 151 -20.34 24.93 26.69
C ALA A 151 -20.05 24.96 25.18
N MET A 152 -18.91 25.52 24.77
CA MET A 152 -18.45 25.52 23.38
C MET A 152 -18.16 24.11 22.87
N SER A 153 -17.50 23.25 23.66
CA SER A 153 -17.22 21.86 23.29
C SER A 153 -18.51 21.07 23.10
N ALA A 154 -19.45 21.17 24.05
CA ALA A 154 -20.76 20.52 23.95
C ALA A 154 -21.57 20.98 22.72
N GLN A 155 -21.63 22.29 22.46
CA GLN A 155 -22.32 22.82 21.28
C GLN A 155 -21.65 22.40 19.97
N THR A 156 -20.31 22.40 19.92
CA THR A 156 -19.55 21.99 18.74
C THR A 156 -19.72 20.49 18.45
N ALA A 157 -19.70 19.65 19.48
CA ALA A 157 -19.95 18.21 19.33
C ALA A 157 -21.38 17.90 18.87
N CYS A 158 -22.37 18.72 19.28
CA CYS A 158 -23.72 18.63 18.75
C CYS A 158 -23.87 19.17 17.32
N LEU A 159 -23.07 20.16 16.93
CA LEU A 159 -23.07 20.76 15.60
C LEU A 159 -22.37 19.88 14.55
N ALA A 160 -21.30 19.19 14.92
CA ALA A 160 -20.50 18.34 14.04
C ALA A 160 -20.32 16.93 14.63
N PRO A 161 -21.40 16.19 14.89
CA PRO A 161 -21.30 14.84 15.42
C PRO A 161 -20.67 13.88 14.43
N ASP A 162 -20.61 14.18 13.13
CA ASP A 162 -19.86 13.43 12.13
C ASP A 162 -18.33 13.49 12.35
N ILE A 163 -17.81 14.57 12.93
CA ILE A 163 -16.37 14.78 13.16
C ILE A 163 -15.96 14.32 14.56
N PHE A 164 -16.69 14.73 15.59
CA PHE A 164 -16.29 14.48 16.98
C PHE A 164 -16.91 13.18 17.51
N ALA A 165 -16.08 12.17 17.75
CA ALA A 165 -16.42 10.86 18.30
C ALA A 165 -16.88 10.92 19.75
N GLY A 166 -16.46 11.94 20.49
CA GLY A 166 -16.95 12.18 21.83
C GLY A 166 -16.65 13.56 22.37
N VAL A 167 -17.26 13.86 23.52
CA VAL A 167 -17.19 15.19 24.13
C VAL A 167 -17.15 15.12 25.66
N ALA A 168 -16.41 16.03 26.27
CA ALA A 168 -16.24 16.10 27.72
C ALA A 168 -16.33 17.52 28.28
N PRO A 169 -17.55 18.05 28.47
CA PRO A 169 -17.73 19.33 29.13
C PRO A 169 -17.48 19.20 30.63
N SER A 170 -16.59 20.04 31.18
CA SER A 170 -16.30 20.13 32.61
C SER A 170 -16.72 21.48 33.19
N ALA A 171 -17.46 21.48 34.30
CA ALA A 171 -17.91 22.69 34.99
C ALA A 171 -18.56 23.74 34.05
N GLY A 172 -19.30 23.27 33.04
CA GLY A 172 -19.86 24.09 31.97
C GLY A 172 -21.38 24.27 32.05
N PRO A 173 -21.92 25.44 31.67
CA PRO A 173 -23.36 25.60 31.52
C PRO A 173 -23.89 24.76 30.35
N THR A 174 -25.17 24.41 30.42
CA THR A 174 -25.84 23.61 29.39
C THR A 174 -25.99 24.38 28.07
N ILE A 175 -26.01 23.65 26.95
CA ILE A 175 -26.10 24.25 25.61
C ILE A 175 -27.30 25.19 25.50
N GLY A 176 -27.08 26.39 24.95
CA GLY A 176 -28.09 27.43 24.77
C GLY A 176 -28.56 28.12 26.05
N THR A 177 -27.82 27.98 27.16
CA THR A 177 -27.96 28.83 28.36
C THR A 177 -27.36 30.22 28.13
N SER A 178 -27.93 31.26 28.73
CA SER A 178 -27.39 32.62 28.67
C SER A 178 -26.12 32.78 29.54
N SER A 179 -25.28 33.79 29.28
CA SER A 179 -24.10 34.05 30.12
C SER A 179 -24.46 34.41 31.56
N ASN A 180 -25.56 35.13 31.78
CA ASN A 180 -26.03 35.45 33.13
C ASN A 180 -26.58 34.20 33.84
N GLY A 181 -27.32 33.36 33.11
CA GLY A 181 -27.79 32.06 33.59
C GLY A 181 -26.64 31.15 34.01
N ALA A 182 -25.53 31.14 33.27
CA ALA A 182 -24.40 30.27 33.61
C ALA A 182 -23.81 30.49 35.02
N ILE A 183 -23.80 31.74 35.51
CA ILE A 183 -23.10 32.14 36.75
C ILE A 183 -24.06 32.34 37.93
N THR A 184 -25.23 32.96 37.71
CA THR A 184 -26.03 33.52 38.82
C THR A 184 -27.20 32.63 39.28
N THR A 185 -27.77 31.82 38.38
CA THR A 185 -28.95 31.00 38.66
C THR A 185 -28.90 29.74 37.81
N CYS A 186 -29.28 28.57 38.32
CA CYS A 186 -29.41 27.38 37.48
C CYS A 186 -30.51 27.55 36.38
N GLU A 187 -30.15 28.16 35.23
CA GLU A 187 -31.05 28.28 34.07
C GLU A 187 -31.36 26.86 33.57
N THR A 188 -32.60 26.42 33.76
CA THR A 188 -32.98 25.03 33.51
C THR A 188 -33.30 24.80 32.04
N VAL A 189 -32.60 23.84 31.43
CA VAL A 189 -32.83 23.35 30.08
C VAL A 189 -33.27 21.89 30.20
N SER A 190 -34.51 21.59 29.77
CA SER A 190 -34.99 20.19 29.78
C SER A 190 -34.17 19.31 28.83
N SER A 191 -34.05 18.02 29.12
CA SER A 191 -33.34 17.08 28.24
C SER A 191 -33.96 17.01 26.84
N THR A 192 -35.28 17.21 26.71
CA THR A 192 -35.97 17.32 25.41
C THR A 192 -35.55 18.58 24.65
N THR A 193 -35.42 19.72 25.34
CA THR A 193 -34.94 20.97 24.73
C THR A 193 -33.48 20.84 24.31
N PHE A 194 -32.63 20.23 25.15
CA PHE A 194 -31.25 19.90 24.83
C PHE A 194 -31.17 19.09 23.54
N LYS A 195 -31.92 17.97 23.48
CA LYS A 195 -31.97 17.11 22.30
C LYS A 195 -32.40 17.86 21.05
N SER A 196 -33.49 18.62 21.13
CA SER A 196 -33.99 19.39 19.98
C SER A 196 -32.96 20.39 19.48
N ARG A 197 -32.20 21.05 20.36
CA ARG A 197 -31.08 21.93 19.98
C ARG A 197 -29.97 21.17 19.28
N CYS A 198 -29.49 20.06 19.85
CA CYS A 198 -28.42 19.26 19.23
C CYS A 198 -28.81 18.73 17.86
N GLU A 199 -30.01 18.17 17.73
CA GLU A 199 -30.53 17.69 16.44
C GLU A 199 -30.67 18.82 15.41
N SER A 200 -31.09 20.01 15.85
CA SER A 200 -31.17 21.19 14.99
C SER A 200 -29.78 21.67 14.54
N TYR A 201 -28.77 21.59 15.41
CA TYR A 201 -27.40 21.99 15.06
C TYR A 201 -26.76 21.00 14.09
N ALA A 202 -26.93 19.69 14.34
CA ALA A 202 -26.36 18.63 13.50
C ALA A 202 -26.93 18.61 12.08
N GLY A 203 -28.21 18.95 11.90
CA GLY A 203 -28.87 18.88 10.61
C GLY A 203 -28.80 17.47 10.01
N SER A 204 -28.23 17.34 8.82
CA SER A 204 -28.05 16.05 8.14
C SER A 204 -27.09 15.10 8.87
N ALA A 205 -26.19 15.60 9.73
CA ALA A 205 -25.24 14.80 10.49
C ALA A 205 -25.87 14.10 11.72
N LYS A 206 -27.16 14.31 12.01
CA LYS A 206 -27.85 13.78 13.20
C LYS A 206 -27.67 12.27 13.41
N ASN A 207 -27.58 11.48 12.34
CA ASN A 207 -27.41 10.03 12.46
C ASN A 207 -26.10 9.63 13.16
N HIS A 208 -25.07 10.50 13.16
CA HIS A 208 -23.80 10.23 13.85
C HIS A 208 -23.91 10.29 15.38
N PHE A 209 -25.01 10.80 15.94
CA PHE A 209 -25.29 10.65 17.37
C PHE A 209 -25.44 9.19 17.79
N SER A 210 -25.67 8.24 16.87
CA SER A 210 -25.71 6.82 17.19
C SER A 210 -24.35 6.25 17.61
N THR A 211 -23.23 6.95 17.38
CA THR A 211 -21.87 6.50 17.73
C THR A 211 -21.11 7.42 18.68
N GLN A 212 -21.61 8.63 18.92
CA GLN A 212 -20.94 9.63 19.76
C GLN A 212 -21.05 9.34 21.27
N ILE A 213 -19.99 9.53 22.04
CA ILE A 213 -19.98 9.30 23.51
C ILE A 213 -19.69 10.59 24.30
N ALA A 214 -20.07 10.64 25.57
CA ALA A 214 -19.84 11.82 26.41
C ALA A 214 -19.33 11.49 27.82
N ALA A 215 -18.45 12.34 28.35
CA ALA A 215 -17.97 12.27 29.73
C ALA A 215 -18.06 13.66 30.40
N ILE A 216 -19.07 13.88 31.23
CA ILE A 216 -19.35 15.19 31.83
C ILE A 216 -18.71 15.25 33.21
N GLY A 217 -17.95 16.30 33.50
CA GLY A 217 -17.28 16.49 34.79
C GLY A 217 -17.74 17.74 35.53
N HIS A 218 -17.68 17.74 36.86
CA HIS A 218 -17.92 18.95 37.66
C HIS A 218 -17.31 18.81 39.06
N GLY A 219 -16.74 19.90 39.58
CA GLY A 219 -16.27 19.97 40.96
C GLY A 219 -17.40 20.01 41.98
N THR A 220 -17.26 19.28 43.08
CA THR A 220 -18.25 19.32 44.17
C THR A 220 -18.21 20.64 44.97
N ALA A 221 -17.13 21.42 44.84
CA ALA A 221 -16.93 22.71 45.51
C ALA A 221 -16.93 23.91 44.53
N ASP A 222 -17.44 23.74 43.31
CA ASP A 222 -17.55 24.83 42.33
C ASP A 222 -18.47 25.95 42.84
N THR A 223 -17.96 27.17 42.87
CA THR A 223 -18.67 28.38 43.31
C THR A 223 -18.90 29.39 42.18
N THR A 224 -18.44 29.10 40.97
CA THR A 224 -18.53 30.00 39.81
C THR A 224 -19.65 29.57 38.87
N VAL A 225 -19.68 28.30 38.48
CA VAL A 225 -20.74 27.73 37.63
C VAL A 225 -21.62 26.85 38.49
N ASN A 226 -22.94 26.97 38.30
CA ASN A 226 -23.88 26.22 39.13
C ASN A 226 -23.74 24.70 38.90
N THR A 227 -23.59 23.93 39.98
CA THR A 227 -23.38 22.49 39.94
C THR A 227 -24.54 21.72 39.29
N CYS A 228 -25.74 22.30 39.22
CA CYS A 228 -26.89 21.67 38.56
C CYS A 228 -26.63 21.31 37.09
N TYR A 229 -25.70 22.00 36.42
CA TYR A 229 -25.42 21.79 35.01
C TYR A 229 -24.75 20.44 34.74
N ASN A 230 -24.10 19.83 35.73
CA ASN A 230 -23.51 18.49 35.57
C ASN A 230 -24.60 17.46 35.18
N GLN A 231 -25.66 17.41 35.98
CA GLN A 231 -26.80 16.53 35.74
C GLN A 231 -27.57 16.90 34.47
N GLN A 232 -27.80 18.20 34.22
CA GLN A 232 -28.50 18.65 33.01
C GLN A 232 -27.76 18.29 31.72
N ASN A 233 -26.43 18.40 31.70
CA ASN A 233 -25.61 18.00 30.55
C ASN A 233 -25.65 16.49 30.35
N ALA A 234 -25.51 15.69 31.41
CA ALA A 234 -25.59 14.24 31.33
C ALA A 234 -26.96 13.76 30.84
N ASP A 235 -28.05 14.29 31.40
CA ASP A 235 -29.42 13.94 30.98
C ASP A 235 -29.74 14.42 29.56
N GLY A 236 -29.19 15.57 29.17
CA GLY A 236 -29.29 16.11 27.82
C GLY A 236 -28.67 15.20 26.78
N PHE A 237 -27.40 14.83 26.96
CA PHE A 237 -26.72 13.87 26.11
C PHE A 237 -27.39 12.49 26.16
N ALA A 238 -27.91 12.05 27.31
CA ALA A 238 -28.59 10.76 27.43
C ALA A 238 -29.82 10.69 26.54
N ASN A 239 -30.59 11.79 26.48
CA ASN A 239 -31.75 11.88 25.61
C ASN A 239 -31.35 11.95 24.12
N VAL A 240 -30.25 12.64 23.78
CA VAL A 240 -29.69 12.65 22.42
C VAL A 240 -29.30 11.24 21.97
N TYR A 241 -28.56 10.51 22.80
CA TYR A 241 -28.03 9.18 22.47
C TYR A 241 -29.04 8.04 22.68
N GLY A 242 -30.18 8.31 23.33
CA GLY A 242 -31.22 7.31 23.57
C GLY A 242 -30.87 6.29 24.64
N VAL A 243 -30.02 6.65 25.61
CA VAL A 243 -29.53 5.77 26.66
C VAL A 243 -30.14 6.09 28.02
N THR A 244 -30.17 5.10 28.92
CA THR A 244 -30.78 5.24 30.25
C THR A 244 -29.73 5.13 31.35
N LYS A 245 -29.95 5.84 32.46
CA LYS A 245 -29.02 5.86 33.60
C LYS A 245 -28.94 4.48 34.24
N ILE A 246 -27.72 3.99 34.48
CA ILE A 246 -27.46 2.77 35.24
C ILE A 246 -27.55 3.09 36.73
N ALA A 247 -28.15 2.20 37.51
CA ALA A 247 -28.28 2.38 38.95
C ALA A 247 -26.93 2.19 39.67
N GLY A 248 -26.65 3.07 40.63
CA GLY A 248 -25.42 3.06 41.41
C GLY A 248 -24.39 4.06 40.91
N ASN A 249 -23.34 4.23 41.71
CA ASN A 249 -22.20 5.09 41.41
C ASN A 249 -20.91 4.30 41.62
N ASN A 250 -19.94 4.51 40.75
CA ASN A 250 -18.58 4.03 40.92
C ASN A 250 -17.74 5.12 41.63
N THR A 251 -16.62 4.70 42.22
CA THR A 251 -15.59 5.62 42.71
C THR A 251 -14.35 5.44 41.86
N VAL A 252 -13.93 6.50 41.18
CA VAL A 252 -12.65 6.58 40.47
C VAL A 252 -11.65 7.20 41.42
N THR A 253 -10.46 6.63 41.56
CA THR A 253 -9.41 7.15 42.46
C THR A 253 -8.03 7.05 41.84
N GLU A 254 -7.21 8.08 42.07
CA GLU A 254 -5.78 8.13 41.72
C GLU A 254 -4.89 8.20 42.97
N GLY A 255 -5.43 7.77 44.11
CA GLY A 255 -4.75 7.81 45.40
C GLY A 255 -5.55 8.54 46.47
N VAL A 256 -4.97 8.63 47.66
CA VAL A 256 -5.63 9.24 48.82
C VAL A 256 -5.92 10.71 48.54
N GLY A 257 -7.18 11.11 48.72
CA GLY A 257 -7.64 12.49 48.50
C GLY A 257 -7.88 12.87 47.04
N HIS A 258 -7.67 11.95 46.09
CA HIS A 258 -7.83 12.19 44.65
C HIS A 258 -8.88 11.22 44.11
N SER A 259 -10.15 11.61 44.21
CA SER A 259 -11.28 10.76 43.83
C SER A 259 -12.37 11.52 43.11
N ALA A 260 -13.16 10.77 42.35
CA ALA A 260 -14.37 11.24 41.73
C ALA A 260 -15.47 10.19 41.84
N SER A 261 -16.71 10.61 42.06
CA SER A 261 -17.87 9.72 41.92
C SER A 261 -18.34 9.70 40.47
N GLU A 262 -18.48 8.52 39.89
CA GLU A 262 -18.92 8.31 38.51
C GLU A 262 -20.32 7.70 38.48
N THR A 263 -21.16 8.22 37.61
CA THR A 263 -22.43 7.62 37.21
C THR A 263 -22.38 7.26 35.73
N LEU A 264 -22.87 6.07 35.36
CA LEU A 264 -22.87 5.59 33.97
C LEU A 264 -24.29 5.48 33.39
N TRP A 265 -24.38 5.51 32.07
CA TRP A 265 -25.59 5.19 31.29
C TRP A 265 -25.35 3.94 30.44
N THR A 266 -26.43 3.31 29.97
CA THR A 266 -26.38 2.08 29.15
C THR A 266 -25.40 2.19 27.98
N ASP A 267 -24.78 1.07 27.66
CA ASP A 267 -23.73 0.94 26.64
C ASP A 267 -22.49 1.82 26.88
N ASN A 268 -22.32 2.30 28.13
CA ASN A 268 -21.28 3.23 28.54
C ASN A 268 -21.18 4.48 27.66
N ARG A 269 -22.32 4.91 27.09
CA ARG A 269 -22.36 6.07 26.18
C ARG A 269 -22.15 7.39 26.92
N ILE A 270 -22.39 7.40 28.23
CA ILE A 270 -22.23 8.57 29.08
C ILE A 270 -21.60 8.17 30.40
N ALA A 271 -20.57 8.93 30.79
CA ALA A 271 -20.11 9.02 32.16
C ALA A 271 -20.38 10.43 32.71
N MET A 272 -20.85 10.52 33.95
CA MET A 272 -20.97 11.78 34.68
C MET A 272 -20.14 11.69 35.95
N LEU A 273 -19.20 12.60 36.11
CA LEU A 273 -18.24 12.63 37.20
C LEU A 273 -18.46 13.82 38.13
N TRP A 274 -18.35 13.55 39.42
CA TRP A 274 -18.21 14.55 40.47
C TRP A 274 -16.81 14.48 41.05
N PHE A 275 -16.02 15.51 40.82
CA PHE A 275 -14.65 15.63 41.34
C PHE A 275 -14.68 16.08 42.79
N ASP A 276 -14.13 15.28 43.70
CA ASP A 276 -14.18 15.56 45.13
C ASP A 276 -13.29 16.77 45.45
N ASN A 277 -13.81 17.71 46.26
CA ASN A 277 -13.09 18.92 46.72
C ASN A 277 -12.56 19.85 45.63
N LEU A 278 -12.95 19.67 44.37
CA LEU A 278 -12.54 20.51 43.26
C LEU A 278 -13.45 21.76 43.18
N ASP A 279 -12.83 22.93 43.06
CA ASP A 279 -13.50 24.19 42.79
C ASP A 279 -13.75 24.40 41.29
N HIS A 280 -13.85 25.65 40.81
CA HIS A 280 -14.04 25.97 39.39
C HIS A 280 -12.73 25.84 38.58
N SER A 281 -12.18 24.64 38.51
CA SER A 281 -10.88 24.37 37.89
C SER A 281 -10.90 23.12 37.01
N TRP A 282 -9.95 23.03 36.08
CA TRP A 282 -9.63 21.78 35.41
C TRP A 282 -9.02 20.79 36.41
N SER A 283 -9.53 19.56 36.46
CA SER A 283 -9.03 18.48 37.31
C SER A 283 -7.77 17.87 36.67
N GLY A 284 -6.60 18.37 37.05
CA GLY A 284 -5.31 17.97 36.45
C GLY A 284 -4.63 16.78 37.12
N GLY A 285 -5.13 16.32 38.28
CA GLY A 285 -4.47 15.23 39.01
C GLY A 285 -3.25 15.67 39.80
N ILE A 286 -2.67 14.73 40.53
CA ILE A 286 -1.51 14.95 41.40
C ILE A 286 -0.41 15.73 40.68
N GLY A 287 0.03 16.84 41.28
CA GLY A 287 1.13 17.67 40.76
C GLY A 287 0.72 18.71 39.71
N ALA A 288 -0.55 18.74 39.30
CA ALA A 288 -1.05 19.80 38.43
C ALA A 288 -1.07 21.15 39.14
N SER A 289 -0.87 22.23 38.39
CA SER A 289 -0.87 23.59 38.94
C SER A 289 -1.23 24.63 37.88
N GLY A 290 -1.48 25.86 38.30
CA GLY A 290 -1.84 26.99 37.43
C GLY A 290 -3.22 27.56 37.75
N ASP A 291 -3.52 28.76 37.24
CA ASP A 291 -4.85 29.33 37.49
C ASP A 291 -5.93 28.50 36.80
N TYR A 292 -7.00 28.19 37.53
CA TYR A 292 -8.10 27.33 37.07
C TYR A 292 -7.65 25.91 36.67
N VAL A 293 -6.56 25.42 37.26
CA VAL A 293 -6.06 24.05 37.16
C VAL A 293 -5.70 23.59 38.57
N ALA A 294 -6.26 22.46 39.01
CA ALA A 294 -6.07 21.98 40.37
C ALA A 294 -5.60 20.53 40.40
N ASP A 295 -4.82 20.21 41.44
CA ASP A 295 -4.36 18.86 41.74
C ASP A 295 -5.33 18.07 42.62
N SER A 296 -6.36 18.70 43.19
CA SER A 296 -7.14 18.17 44.32
C SER A 296 -8.08 16.98 44.01
N SER A 297 -8.05 16.45 42.80
CA SER A 297 -8.92 15.36 42.32
C SER A 297 -8.18 14.57 41.24
N ILE A 298 -8.82 13.57 40.62
CA ILE A 298 -8.21 12.74 39.55
C ILE A 298 -7.74 13.57 38.34
N ASN A 299 -6.80 13.05 37.55
CA ASN A 299 -6.46 13.59 36.25
C ASN A 299 -7.59 13.28 35.26
N PHE A 300 -8.39 14.30 34.93
CA PHE A 300 -9.54 14.12 34.06
C PHE A 300 -9.13 13.76 32.63
N ALA A 301 -8.04 14.33 32.09
CA ALA A 301 -7.57 13.97 30.75
C ALA A 301 -7.18 12.48 30.66
N ARG A 302 -6.55 11.93 31.71
CA ARG A 302 -6.20 10.51 31.78
C ARG A 302 -7.44 9.63 31.83
N TYR A 303 -8.44 10.02 32.63
CA TYR A 303 -9.75 9.37 32.62
C TYR A 303 -10.40 9.41 31.23
N LEU A 304 -10.37 10.56 30.55
CA LEU A 304 -10.95 10.72 29.22
C LEU A 304 -10.27 9.84 28.16
N GLY A 305 -8.93 9.79 28.14
CA GLY A 305 -8.20 8.92 27.22
C GLY A 305 -8.64 7.47 27.35
N LYS A 306 -8.73 6.97 28.59
CA LYS A 306 -9.24 5.61 28.86
C LYS A 306 -10.71 5.46 28.48
N PHE A 307 -11.59 6.35 28.94
CA PHE A 307 -13.03 6.24 28.69
C PHE A 307 -13.35 6.28 27.19
N PHE A 308 -12.69 7.15 26.43
CA PHE A 308 -12.88 7.24 24.99
C PHE A 308 -12.31 6.02 24.26
N ALA A 309 -11.10 5.56 24.60
CA ALA A 309 -10.56 4.34 24.04
C ALA A 309 -11.43 3.11 24.35
N ASP A 310 -11.95 2.99 25.58
CA ASP A 310 -12.77 1.83 25.96
C ASP A 310 -14.14 1.83 25.30
N ASN A 311 -14.71 3.00 24.97
CA ASN A 311 -16.13 3.12 24.59
C ASN A 311 -16.41 3.72 23.20
N ASN A 312 -15.39 4.15 22.45
CA ASN A 312 -15.58 4.68 21.09
C ASN A 312 -16.18 3.61 20.16
N LYS A 313 -17.33 3.94 19.57
CA LYS A 313 -18.14 3.08 18.67
C LYS A 313 -17.80 3.23 17.18
N ARG A 314 -16.90 4.14 16.80
CA ARG A 314 -16.52 4.40 15.40
C ARG A 314 -15.35 3.55 14.94
N VAL A 315 -14.50 3.16 15.88
CA VAL A 315 -13.39 2.26 15.61
C VAL A 315 -13.95 0.85 15.58
N ASP A 316 -13.73 0.17 14.46
CA ASP A 316 -14.04 -1.25 14.34
C ASP A 316 -13.04 -2.02 15.21
N ARG A 317 -13.57 -2.82 16.12
CA ARG A 317 -12.77 -3.64 17.03
C ARG A 317 -12.89 -5.12 16.72
N ASN A 318 -13.63 -5.45 15.67
CA ASN A 318 -13.85 -6.82 15.27
C ASN A 318 -12.60 -7.33 14.56
N ALA A 319 -11.79 -8.11 15.28
CA ALA A 319 -10.69 -8.85 14.70
C ALA A 319 -11.22 -10.18 14.15
N GLY A 320 -10.67 -10.64 13.03
CA GLY A 320 -11.03 -11.96 12.51
C GLY A 320 -10.54 -13.08 13.44
N PRO A 321 -11.17 -14.27 13.43
CA PRO A 321 -10.76 -15.37 14.30
C PRO A 321 -9.35 -15.87 14.03
N VAL A 322 -8.65 -16.31 15.07
CA VAL A 322 -7.28 -16.86 14.96
C VAL A 322 -7.33 -18.39 14.97
N ILE A 323 -6.72 -19.01 13.95
CA ILE A 323 -6.52 -20.46 13.89
C ILE A 323 -5.20 -20.85 14.56
N SER A 324 -5.25 -21.87 15.41
CA SER A 324 -4.09 -22.46 16.10
C SER A 324 -4.17 -23.99 16.10
N ASN A 325 -3.06 -24.66 16.44
CA ASN A 325 -2.94 -26.13 16.45
C ASN A 325 -3.40 -26.80 15.13
N TYR A 326 -3.20 -26.13 14.00
CA TYR A 326 -3.62 -26.60 12.70
C TYR A 326 -2.81 -27.85 12.31
N ASN A 327 -3.52 -28.97 12.10
CA ASN A 327 -2.93 -30.27 11.86
C ASN A 327 -3.66 -30.99 10.73
N VAL A 328 -2.89 -31.63 9.84
CA VAL A 328 -3.41 -32.40 8.71
C VAL A 328 -2.71 -33.76 8.70
N THR A 329 -3.49 -34.84 8.63
CA THR A 329 -2.95 -36.21 8.57
C THR A 329 -3.63 -36.99 7.46
N VAL A 330 -2.92 -37.96 6.86
CA VAL A 330 -3.48 -38.82 5.80
C VAL A 330 -3.91 -40.16 6.39
N GLN A 331 -5.15 -40.58 6.11
CA GLN A 331 -5.67 -41.90 6.45
C GLN A 331 -6.47 -42.45 5.27
N SER A 332 -6.07 -43.61 4.73
CA SER A 332 -6.78 -44.27 3.62
C SER A 332 -7.06 -43.36 2.41
N SER A 333 -6.07 -42.56 2.02
CA SER A 333 -6.16 -41.55 0.95
C SER A 333 -7.18 -40.42 1.19
N GLN A 334 -7.58 -40.19 2.45
CA GLN A 334 -8.33 -39.02 2.88
C GLN A 334 -7.48 -38.16 3.82
N LEU A 335 -7.72 -36.87 3.81
CA LEU A 335 -7.12 -35.92 4.75
C LEU A 335 -8.02 -35.78 5.97
N SER A 336 -7.48 -36.01 7.16
CA SER A 336 -8.09 -35.61 8.43
C SER A 336 -7.45 -34.31 8.87
N ILE A 337 -8.25 -33.25 8.88
CA ILE A 337 -7.84 -31.86 9.15
C ILE A 337 -8.46 -31.44 10.47
N SER A 338 -7.67 -30.86 11.37
CA SER A 338 -8.14 -30.35 12.65
C SER A 338 -7.38 -29.11 13.10
N GLY A 339 -7.96 -28.37 14.04
CA GLY A 339 -7.34 -27.21 14.67
C GLY A 339 -8.25 -26.59 15.72
N ASN A 340 -7.86 -25.43 16.22
CA ASN A 340 -8.68 -24.58 17.08
C ASN A 340 -8.85 -23.22 16.40
N ALA A 341 -10.06 -22.71 16.28
CA ALA A 341 -10.32 -21.33 15.87
C ALA A 341 -11.01 -20.59 17.01
N ILE A 342 -10.42 -19.46 17.43
CA ILE A 342 -10.90 -18.65 18.54
C ILE A 342 -11.05 -17.21 18.07
N ASP A 343 -12.20 -16.64 18.39
CA ASP A 343 -12.49 -15.22 18.30
C ASP A 343 -12.65 -14.70 19.73
N ASN A 344 -11.84 -13.70 20.10
CA ASN A 344 -11.79 -13.17 21.45
C ASN A 344 -12.92 -12.17 21.71
N GLU A 345 -13.42 -11.51 20.66
CA GLU A 345 -14.39 -10.43 20.73
C GLU A 345 -15.81 -10.92 20.41
N GLY A 346 -15.92 -12.02 19.68
CA GLY A 346 -17.19 -12.59 19.24
C GLY A 346 -17.22 -14.11 19.27
N SER A 347 -17.65 -14.69 18.17
CA SER A 347 -17.77 -16.13 17.98
C SER A 347 -17.45 -16.51 16.54
N VAL A 348 -16.82 -17.66 16.35
CA VAL A 348 -16.52 -18.15 15.00
C VAL A 348 -17.79 -18.72 14.36
N ASP A 349 -18.20 -18.16 13.23
CA ASP A 349 -19.33 -18.64 12.43
C ASP A 349 -18.96 -19.89 11.64
N ASN A 350 -17.79 -19.89 10.99
CA ASN A 350 -17.34 -21.01 10.18
C ASN A 350 -15.83 -21.11 10.05
N VAL A 351 -15.35 -22.30 9.70
CA VAL A 351 -14.00 -22.53 9.19
C VAL A 351 -14.12 -23.12 7.79
N ASN A 352 -13.65 -22.37 6.80
CA ASN A 352 -13.56 -22.81 5.42
C ASN A 352 -12.16 -23.39 5.17
N ILE A 353 -12.11 -24.58 4.59
CA ILE A 353 -10.87 -25.28 4.28
C ILE A 353 -10.86 -25.58 2.79
N SER A 354 -9.86 -25.09 2.08
CA SER A 354 -9.67 -25.31 0.65
C SER A 354 -8.46 -26.21 0.41
N ILE A 355 -8.67 -27.28 -0.37
CA ILE A 355 -7.66 -28.29 -0.70
C ILE A 355 -7.30 -28.11 -2.17
N TYR A 356 -6.04 -27.79 -2.44
CA TYR A 356 -5.50 -27.61 -3.78
C TYR A 356 -4.55 -28.75 -4.12
N ALA A 357 -4.66 -29.35 -5.31
CA ALA A 357 -3.59 -30.17 -5.86
C ALA A 357 -2.48 -29.24 -6.38
N VAL A 358 -1.23 -29.54 -6.05
CA VAL A 358 -0.05 -28.70 -6.35
C VAL A 358 1.02 -29.48 -7.12
N ASP A 359 0.58 -30.45 -7.91
CA ASP A 359 1.40 -31.27 -8.81
C ASP A 359 1.80 -30.56 -10.11
N SER A 360 1.34 -29.30 -10.30
CA SER A 360 1.69 -28.42 -11.42
C SER A 360 2.00 -27.01 -10.92
N SER A 361 2.54 -26.14 -11.79
CA SER A 361 2.87 -24.75 -11.49
C SER A 361 1.66 -23.90 -11.05
N ASN A 362 0.42 -24.37 -11.28
CA ASN A 362 -0.81 -23.72 -10.85
C ASN A 362 -1.63 -24.63 -9.92
N PRO A 363 -1.81 -24.27 -8.63
CA PRO A 363 -2.65 -25.03 -7.71
C PRO A 363 -4.09 -25.18 -8.20
N ILE A 364 -4.59 -26.41 -8.35
CA ILE A 364 -5.97 -26.70 -8.78
C ILE A 364 -6.83 -26.95 -7.54
N LEU A 365 -7.88 -26.15 -7.32
CA LEU A 365 -8.82 -26.38 -6.23
C LEU A 365 -9.59 -27.70 -6.45
N ILE A 366 -9.41 -28.64 -5.53
CA ILE A 366 -10.03 -29.97 -5.58
C ILE A 366 -11.32 -30.00 -4.77
N GLU A 367 -11.27 -29.44 -3.57
CA GLU A 367 -12.38 -29.52 -2.62
C GLU A 367 -12.36 -28.33 -1.67
N THR A 368 -13.56 -27.88 -1.30
CA THR A 368 -13.77 -26.93 -0.22
C THR A 368 -14.64 -27.56 0.84
N LEU A 369 -14.15 -27.63 2.07
CA LEU A 369 -14.87 -28.11 3.23
C LEU A 369 -15.29 -26.92 4.09
N ASN A 370 -16.51 -26.97 4.61
CA ASN A 370 -16.97 -26.04 5.63
C ASN A 370 -17.22 -26.81 6.91
N THR A 371 -16.62 -26.37 8.00
CA THR A 371 -16.82 -26.97 9.32
C THR A 371 -17.13 -25.90 10.36
N GLN A 372 -17.73 -26.35 11.46
CA GLN A 372 -18.12 -25.50 12.58
C GLN A 372 -17.15 -25.75 13.73
N VAL A 373 -16.91 -24.74 14.55
CA VAL A 373 -16.15 -24.90 15.80
C VAL A 373 -17.02 -25.43 16.92
N ASN A 374 -16.42 -26.19 17.82
CA ASN A 374 -16.99 -26.49 19.11
C ASN A 374 -16.93 -25.23 19.99
N VAL A 375 -18.09 -24.71 20.35
CA VAL A 375 -18.24 -23.49 21.16
C VAL A 375 -17.59 -23.54 22.55
N THR A 376 -17.20 -24.72 23.04
CA THR A 376 -16.61 -24.88 24.38
C THR A 376 -15.09 -24.70 24.38
N ASP A 377 -14.41 -25.14 23.32
CA ASP A 377 -12.94 -25.21 23.26
C ASP A 377 -12.35 -24.72 21.92
N GLY A 378 -13.20 -24.21 21.02
CA GLY A 378 -12.82 -23.71 19.70
C GLY A 378 -12.36 -24.79 18.72
N SER A 379 -12.43 -26.07 19.07
CA SER A 379 -11.91 -27.14 18.22
C SER A 379 -12.77 -27.34 16.98
N TYR A 380 -12.14 -27.59 15.83
CA TYR A 380 -12.81 -27.99 14.61
C TYR A 380 -12.10 -29.19 13.97
N SER A 381 -12.86 -29.94 13.19
CA SER A 381 -12.32 -31.03 12.37
C SER A 381 -13.09 -31.16 11.07
N ALA A 382 -12.40 -31.57 10.02
CA ALA A 382 -12.99 -31.91 8.73
C ALA A 382 -12.23 -33.11 8.12
N THR A 383 -12.92 -33.85 7.26
CA THR A 383 -12.32 -34.94 6.50
C THR A 383 -12.58 -34.70 5.02
N SER A 384 -11.54 -34.80 4.19
CA SER A 384 -11.70 -34.68 2.74
C SER A 384 -12.38 -35.90 2.14
N THR A 385 -12.83 -35.75 0.89
CA THR A 385 -13.07 -36.89 0.01
C THR A 385 -11.78 -37.70 -0.22
N THR A 386 -11.92 -38.89 -0.79
CA THR A 386 -10.75 -39.68 -1.18
C THR A 386 -10.02 -38.98 -2.31
N LEU A 387 -8.76 -38.65 -2.06
CA LEU A 387 -7.88 -37.97 -3.00
C LEU A 387 -7.05 -38.99 -3.77
N ALA A 388 -6.66 -38.61 -4.99
CA ALA A 388 -5.69 -39.37 -5.76
C ALA A 388 -4.30 -39.28 -5.10
N ASP A 389 -3.38 -40.16 -5.50
CA ASP A 389 -1.99 -40.04 -5.10
C ASP A 389 -1.43 -38.74 -5.69
N GLY A 390 -0.86 -37.88 -4.85
CA GLY A 390 -0.48 -36.52 -5.26
C GLY A 390 -0.07 -35.64 -4.09
N LEU A 391 0.34 -34.41 -4.41
CA LEU A 391 0.66 -33.39 -3.42
C LEU A 391 -0.48 -32.40 -3.30
N TYR A 392 -0.86 -32.09 -2.06
CA TYR A 392 -1.96 -31.18 -1.77
C TYR A 392 -1.51 -30.05 -0.84
N GLN A 393 -1.95 -28.83 -1.13
CA GLN A 393 -1.90 -27.70 -0.22
C GLN A 393 -3.28 -27.51 0.40
N ILE A 394 -3.35 -27.47 1.72
CA ILE A 394 -4.59 -27.32 2.47
C ILE A 394 -4.52 -26.00 3.21
N THR A 395 -5.43 -25.10 2.87
CA THR A 395 -5.53 -23.77 3.47
C THR A 395 -6.82 -23.67 4.25
N ALA A 396 -6.76 -23.21 5.49
CA ALA A 396 -7.93 -22.95 6.33
C ALA A 396 -8.02 -21.46 6.68
N ILE A 397 -9.24 -20.94 6.66
CA ILE A 397 -9.60 -19.59 7.09
C ILE A 397 -10.85 -19.67 7.97
N ALA A 398 -10.86 -18.94 9.07
CA ALA A 398 -12.00 -18.85 9.97
C ALA A 398 -12.69 -17.49 9.78
N THR A 399 -14.02 -17.48 9.84
CA THR A 399 -14.85 -16.27 9.76
C THR A 399 -15.69 -16.16 11.02
N ASP A 400 -15.79 -14.97 11.60
CA ASP A 400 -16.65 -14.72 12.76
C ASP A 400 -18.12 -14.50 12.38
N SER A 401 -18.96 -14.37 13.41
CA SER A 401 -20.40 -14.08 13.33
C SER A 401 -20.73 -12.73 12.69
N GLU A 402 -19.76 -11.85 12.57
CA GLU A 402 -19.82 -10.51 11.99
C GLU A 402 -19.27 -10.48 10.55
N ALA A 403 -18.97 -11.66 9.98
CA ALA A 403 -18.44 -11.88 8.64
C ALA A 403 -17.03 -11.31 8.39
N LYS A 404 -16.22 -11.13 9.43
CA LYS A 404 -14.80 -10.83 9.31
C LYS A 404 -14.00 -12.12 9.25
N ALA A 405 -13.17 -12.22 8.22
CA ALA A 405 -12.24 -13.34 8.07
C ALA A 405 -10.94 -13.08 8.84
N GLY A 406 -10.39 -14.14 9.44
CA GLY A 406 -9.07 -14.16 10.03
C GLY A 406 -7.95 -14.41 9.01
N ASP A 407 -6.74 -14.66 9.51
CA ASP A 407 -5.59 -15.00 8.68
C ASP A 407 -5.66 -16.45 8.18
N ASN A 408 -5.07 -16.69 7.00
CA ASN A 408 -4.96 -18.04 6.43
C ASN A 408 -3.87 -18.84 7.16
N VAL A 409 -4.15 -20.11 7.45
CA VAL A 409 -3.13 -21.11 7.78
C VAL A 409 -3.05 -22.14 6.66
N SER A 410 -1.84 -22.60 6.32
CA SER A 410 -1.65 -23.53 5.20
C SER A 410 -0.61 -24.61 5.52
N VAL A 411 -0.86 -25.83 5.07
CA VAL A 411 0.05 -26.98 5.16
C VAL A 411 0.04 -27.74 3.85
N THR A 412 1.20 -28.22 3.41
CA THR A 412 1.35 -29.08 2.24
C THR A 412 1.57 -30.54 2.69
N ILE A 413 0.83 -31.49 2.13
CA ILE A 413 0.92 -32.92 2.48
C ILE A 413 0.74 -33.83 1.26
N ARG A 414 1.48 -34.94 1.22
CA ARG A 414 1.37 -35.96 0.17
C ARG A 414 0.35 -37.03 0.55
N VAL A 415 -0.52 -37.37 -0.40
CA VAL A 415 -1.36 -38.57 -0.38
C VAL A 415 -0.72 -39.62 -1.30
N GLY A 416 -0.58 -40.86 -0.84
CA GLY A 416 0.00 -41.95 -1.64
C GLY A 416 1.51 -42.18 -1.42
N PRO A 417 2.10 -43.16 -2.13
CA PRO A 417 3.53 -43.45 -2.05
C PRO A 417 4.37 -42.30 -2.61
N GLU A 418 5.61 -42.23 -2.15
CA GLU A 418 6.60 -41.30 -2.72
C GLU A 418 6.83 -41.64 -4.21
N PRO A 419 6.89 -40.65 -5.11
CA PRO A 419 7.34 -40.84 -6.48
C PRO A 419 8.73 -41.53 -6.51
N PRO A 420 9.12 -42.15 -7.63
CA PRO A 420 10.49 -42.64 -7.80
C PRO A 420 11.52 -41.56 -7.44
N ALA A 421 12.59 -41.95 -6.75
CA ALA A 421 13.65 -41.05 -6.35
C ALA A 421 14.15 -40.25 -7.56
N THR A 422 14.03 -38.94 -7.48
CA THR A 422 14.36 -38.01 -8.55
C THR A 422 15.22 -36.90 -7.94
N ALA A 423 16.22 -36.41 -8.66
CA ALA A 423 17.02 -35.30 -8.18
C ALA A 423 16.15 -34.01 -8.10
N PRO A 424 16.38 -33.13 -7.11
CA PRO A 424 15.73 -31.82 -7.08
C PRO A 424 16.02 -31.03 -8.35
N ILE A 425 15.13 -30.15 -8.79
CA ILE A 425 15.30 -29.28 -9.95
C ILE A 425 15.53 -27.85 -9.46
N LEU A 426 16.56 -27.19 -9.98
CA LEU A 426 16.86 -25.78 -9.73
C LEU A 426 16.37 -24.94 -10.90
N SER A 427 15.77 -23.78 -10.63
CA SER A 427 15.34 -22.82 -11.65
C SER A 427 15.40 -21.38 -11.13
N ASN A 428 15.24 -20.40 -12.02
CA ASN A 428 15.17 -18.97 -11.69
C ASN A 428 16.31 -18.47 -10.79
N THR A 429 17.52 -18.99 -11.01
CA THR A 429 18.68 -18.62 -10.20
C THR A 429 19.14 -17.21 -10.55
N GLN A 430 19.20 -16.34 -9.55
CA GLN A 430 19.62 -14.95 -9.66
C GLN A 430 20.67 -14.64 -8.60
N VAL A 431 21.43 -13.57 -8.81
CA VAL A 431 22.42 -13.10 -7.85
C VAL A 431 22.32 -11.58 -7.73
N PHE A 432 22.22 -11.12 -6.50
CA PHE A 432 22.28 -9.71 -6.14
C PHE A 432 23.64 -9.43 -5.49
N VAL A 433 24.36 -8.42 -5.98
CA VAL A 433 25.67 -8.04 -5.46
C VAL A 433 25.57 -6.70 -4.75
N ALA A 434 26.06 -6.65 -3.51
CA ALA A 434 26.19 -5.43 -2.72
C ALA A 434 27.60 -5.37 -2.11
N GLY A 435 28.46 -4.54 -2.68
CA GLY A 435 29.88 -4.46 -2.31
C GLY A 435 30.60 -5.80 -2.54
N GLN A 436 31.21 -6.37 -1.50
CA GLN A 436 31.87 -7.69 -1.55
C GLN A 436 30.95 -8.84 -1.07
N CYS A 437 29.64 -8.61 -1.03
CA CYS A 437 28.64 -9.61 -0.71
C CYS A 437 27.83 -9.97 -1.96
N ALA A 438 27.55 -11.27 -2.11
CA ALA A 438 26.65 -11.79 -3.13
C ALA A 438 25.55 -12.62 -2.45
N THR A 439 24.31 -12.30 -2.78
CA THR A 439 23.11 -13.01 -2.35
C THR A 439 22.57 -13.78 -3.54
N VAL A 440 22.66 -15.11 -3.51
CA VAL A 440 22.14 -15.99 -4.55
C VAL A 440 20.75 -16.47 -4.15
N THR A 441 19.78 -16.29 -5.04
CA THR A 441 18.39 -16.70 -4.84
C THR A 441 17.94 -17.57 -5.99
N GLY A 442 16.93 -18.41 -5.77
CA GLY A 442 16.28 -19.16 -6.85
C GLY A 442 15.21 -20.09 -6.35
N SER A 443 14.69 -20.90 -7.25
CA SER A 443 13.69 -21.91 -6.95
C SER A 443 14.32 -23.31 -6.91
N VAL A 444 13.88 -24.11 -5.96
CA VAL A 444 14.19 -25.54 -5.85
C VAL A 444 12.88 -26.31 -5.74
N ILE A 445 12.66 -27.24 -6.68
CA ILE A 445 11.50 -28.12 -6.68
C ILE A 445 12.00 -29.54 -6.58
N ASP A 446 11.56 -30.24 -5.54
CA ASP A 446 11.85 -31.65 -5.39
C ASP A 446 10.55 -32.46 -5.49
N ILE A 447 10.40 -33.20 -6.59
CA ILE A 447 9.11 -33.80 -6.97
C ILE A 447 8.65 -34.87 -5.98
N ASN A 448 9.59 -35.55 -5.33
CA ASN A 448 9.34 -36.51 -4.26
C ASN A 448 9.32 -35.88 -2.86
N GLN A 449 9.70 -34.59 -2.72
CA GLN A 449 9.64 -33.77 -1.50
C GLN A 449 10.40 -34.34 -0.32
N ASN A 450 11.57 -34.88 -0.62
CA ASN A 450 12.52 -35.36 0.34
C ASN A 450 13.84 -34.56 0.23
N LEU A 451 13.79 -33.30 -0.22
CA LEU A 451 14.90 -32.34 -0.27
C LEU A 451 15.59 -32.27 1.09
N ALA A 452 16.88 -32.61 1.12
CA ALA A 452 17.69 -32.62 2.33
C ALA A 452 18.38 -31.26 2.55
N SER A 453 18.93 -30.66 1.49
CA SER A 453 19.69 -29.41 1.58
C SER A 453 19.84 -28.72 0.24
N VAL A 454 19.93 -27.38 0.26
CA VAL A 454 20.49 -26.58 -0.82
C VAL A 454 21.76 -25.90 -0.30
N VAL A 455 22.87 -26.09 -1.00
CA VAL A 455 24.17 -25.51 -0.66
C VAL A 455 24.61 -24.61 -1.80
N VAL A 456 25.06 -23.40 -1.50
CA VAL A 456 25.68 -22.49 -2.46
C VAL A 456 27.17 -22.39 -2.13
N SER A 457 28.00 -22.90 -3.05
CA SER A 457 29.45 -22.88 -2.95
C SER A 457 30.01 -21.64 -3.63
N PHE A 458 30.65 -20.79 -2.83
CA PHE A 458 31.42 -19.65 -3.28
C PHE A 458 32.92 -19.96 -3.22
N VAL A 459 33.75 -19.14 -3.87
CA VAL A 459 35.21 -19.33 -3.87
C VAL A 459 35.83 -19.34 -2.45
N ASN A 460 35.20 -18.67 -1.49
CA ASN A 460 35.67 -18.54 -0.12
C ASN A 460 34.91 -19.42 0.90
N GLY A 461 33.97 -20.26 0.46
CA GLY A 461 33.28 -21.23 1.31
C GLY A 461 31.85 -21.56 0.89
N ASP A 462 31.28 -22.59 1.53
CA ASP A 462 29.94 -23.10 1.28
C ASP A 462 28.93 -22.50 2.28
N ILE A 463 27.75 -22.12 1.78
CA ILE A 463 26.63 -21.63 2.57
C ILE A 463 25.43 -22.57 2.40
N ASN A 464 24.87 -23.05 3.51
CA ASN A 464 23.57 -23.72 3.49
C ASN A 464 22.48 -22.66 3.27
N ALA A 465 21.77 -22.75 2.15
CA ALA A 465 20.70 -21.83 1.83
C ALA A 465 19.51 -22.02 2.77
N THR A 466 18.84 -20.93 3.13
CA THR A 466 17.53 -21.01 3.77
C THR A 466 16.49 -21.29 2.69
N VAL A 467 15.65 -22.30 2.92
CA VAL A 467 14.58 -22.68 1.98
C VAL A 467 13.24 -22.39 2.64
N SER A 468 12.41 -21.59 1.97
CA SER A 468 11.04 -21.30 2.37
C SER A 468 10.11 -21.64 1.22
N GLN A 469 9.21 -22.60 1.45
CA GLN A 469 8.41 -23.24 0.40
C GLN A 469 9.33 -23.86 -0.67
N ASN A 470 9.49 -23.21 -1.82
CA ASN A 470 10.36 -23.64 -2.92
C ASN A 470 11.45 -22.61 -3.25
N ILE A 471 11.58 -21.52 -2.50
CA ILE A 471 12.59 -20.49 -2.75
C ILE A 471 13.77 -20.70 -1.82
N PHE A 472 14.97 -20.74 -2.38
CA PHE A 472 16.21 -20.77 -1.62
C PHE A 472 16.91 -19.41 -1.67
N THR A 473 17.58 -19.03 -0.58
CA THR A 473 18.45 -17.86 -0.52
C THR A 473 19.71 -18.15 0.28
N ALA A 474 20.86 -17.70 -0.21
CA ALA A 474 22.15 -17.81 0.44
C ALA A 474 22.99 -16.56 0.18
N GLU A 475 23.54 -15.97 1.23
CA GLU A 475 24.43 -14.81 1.14
C GLU A 475 25.84 -15.17 1.59
N GLN A 476 26.84 -14.67 0.86
CA GLN A 476 28.23 -14.77 1.24
C GLN A 476 28.95 -13.44 1.02
N CYS A 477 29.77 -13.04 1.98
CA CYS A 477 30.53 -11.80 1.98
C CYS A 477 32.05 -12.03 1.91
N ASN A 478 32.82 -10.94 1.78
CA ASN A 478 34.29 -10.94 1.64
C ASN A 478 34.77 -11.70 0.40
N LEU A 479 34.03 -11.58 -0.70
CA LEU A 479 34.40 -12.14 -2.00
C LEU A 479 35.45 -11.24 -2.67
N LEU A 480 36.38 -11.85 -3.40
CA LEU A 480 37.40 -11.11 -4.15
C LEU A 480 36.77 -10.36 -5.31
N GLY A 481 37.31 -9.20 -5.66
CA GLY A 481 36.85 -8.43 -6.82
C GLY A 481 37.12 -9.09 -8.16
N GLY A 482 36.36 -8.69 -9.16
CA GLY A 482 36.35 -9.25 -10.50
C GLY A 482 35.28 -10.32 -10.69
N GLN A 483 35.38 -11.06 -11.79
CA GLN A 483 34.44 -12.12 -12.13
C GLN A 483 34.54 -13.28 -11.11
N GLN A 484 33.40 -13.62 -10.52
CA GLN A 484 33.19 -14.69 -9.55
C GLN A 484 32.12 -15.66 -10.04
N ASN A 485 32.19 -16.90 -9.56
CA ASN A 485 31.18 -17.92 -9.82
C ASN A 485 30.68 -18.48 -8.49
N ALA A 486 29.39 -18.83 -8.43
CA ALA A 486 28.82 -19.66 -7.38
C ALA A 486 28.18 -20.91 -7.99
N THR A 487 28.37 -22.05 -7.32
CA THR A 487 27.72 -23.31 -7.69
C THR A 487 26.63 -23.61 -6.68
N ILE A 488 25.39 -23.77 -7.15
CA ILE A 488 24.25 -24.14 -6.34
C ILE A 488 24.10 -25.65 -6.46
N THR A 489 24.00 -26.38 -5.34
CA THR A 489 23.76 -27.82 -5.30
C THR A 489 22.56 -28.12 -4.40
N ALA A 490 21.49 -28.66 -4.99
CA ALA A 490 20.34 -29.17 -4.25
C ALA A 490 20.46 -30.68 -4.14
N THR A 491 20.33 -31.23 -2.93
CA THR A 491 20.47 -32.66 -2.63
C THR A 491 19.26 -33.16 -1.87
N ASP A 492 18.75 -34.31 -2.24
CA ASP A 492 17.66 -34.99 -1.55
C ASP A 492 18.17 -35.98 -0.49
N THR A 493 17.26 -36.52 0.33
CA THR A 493 17.61 -37.53 1.36
C THR A 493 18.00 -38.88 0.78
N SER A 494 17.69 -39.13 -0.50
CA SER A 494 18.14 -40.30 -1.25
C SER A 494 19.53 -40.12 -1.89
N THR A 495 20.17 -38.96 -1.65
CA THR A 495 21.49 -38.53 -2.14
C THR A 495 21.56 -38.18 -3.63
N LEU A 496 20.42 -38.10 -4.31
CA LEU A 496 20.32 -37.53 -5.65
C LEU A 496 20.46 -36.01 -5.57
N SER A 497 21.16 -35.43 -6.53
CA SER A 497 21.42 -33.98 -6.54
C SER A 497 21.37 -33.39 -7.95
N SER A 498 21.04 -32.10 -8.00
CA SER A 498 21.24 -31.25 -9.17
C SER A 498 22.18 -30.11 -8.83
N SER A 499 22.79 -29.51 -9.85
CA SER A 499 23.62 -28.34 -9.65
C SER A 499 23.47 -27.33 -10.77
N GLY A 500 23.51 -26.05 -10.41
CA GLY A 500 23.53 -24.90 -11.31
C GLY A 500 24.74 -24.02 -11.04
N ASN A 501 25.17 -23.24 -12.03
CA ASN A 501 26.24 -22.27 -11.86
C ASN A 501 25.73 -20.88 -12.22
N ILE A 502 26.11 -19.88 -11.44
CA ILE A 502 25.85 -18.48 -11.73
C ILE A 502 27.16 -17.69 -11.66
N SER A 503 27.36 -16.81 -12.64
CA SER A 503 28.52 -15.92 -12.70
C SER A 503 28.08 -14.50 -12.35
N PHE A 504 28.91 -13.77 -11.61
CA PHE A 504 28.67 -12.37 -11.24
C PHE A 504 29.98 -11.64 -11.08
N ILE A 505 29.95 -10.30 -11.09
CA ILE A 505 31.14 -9.49 -10.88
C ILE A 505 31.03 -8.85 -9.51
N ILE A 506 32.04 -9.06 -8.67
CA ILE A 506 32.21 -8.32 -7.43
C ILE A 506 33.03 -7.09 -7.73
N ASP A 507 32.47 -5.92 -7.52
CA ASP A 507 33.27 -4.70 -7.49
C ASP A 507 34.21 -4.78 -6.27
N THR A 508 35.48 -4.43 -6.43
CA THR A 508 36.41 -4.35 -5.29
C THR A 508 36.34 -3.01 -4.58
N GLY A 509 35.76 -1.99 -5.23
CA GLY A 509 35.85 -0.60 -4.80
C GLY A 509 37.29 -0.10 -4.92
N VAL A 510 37.47 1.19 -4.69
CA VAL A 510 38.81 1.78 -4.62
C VAL A 510 39.17 1.92 -3.16
N SER A 511 40.28 1.30 -2.75
CA SER A 511 40.83 1.42 -1.40
C SER A 511 41.92 2.50 -1.38
N GLY A 512 41.85 3.41 -0.41
CA GLY A 512 42.90 4.37 -0.16
C GLY A 512 42.57 5.35 0.96
N ASP A 513 43.55 6.19 1.29
CA ASP A 513 43.33 7.31 2.20
C ASP A 513 42.46 8.39 1.56
N TYR A 514 42.00 9.36 2.36
CA TYR A 514 41.18 10.44 1.82
C TYR A 514 41.94 11.28 0.78
N ASN A 515 43.27 11.32 0.78
CA ASN A 515 44.03 12.06 -0.23
C ASN A 515 43.93 11.38 -1.59
N LEU A 516 44.02 10.05 -1.64
CA LEU A 516 43.78 9.27 -2.85
C LEU A 516 42.39 9.54 -3.39
N HIS A 517 41.37 9.48 -2.52
CA HIS A 517 39.98 9.70 -2.92
C HIS A 517 39.69 11.14 -3.36
N ILE A 518 40.32 12.14 -2.74
CA ILE A 518 40.27 13.52 -3.24
C ILE A 518 40.93 13.64 -4.62
N ASN A 519 42.11 13.06 -4.79
CA ASN A 519 42.88 13.16 -6.03
C ASN A 519 42.20 12.44 -7.19
N ALA A 520 41.49 11.34 -6.90
CA ALA A 520 40.68 10.60 -7.86
C ALA A 520 39.31 11.24 -8.10
N GLY A 521 38.95 12.29 -7.36
CA GLY A 521 37.66 12.99 -7.49
C GLY A 521 36.48 12.25 -6.85
N HIS A 522 36.72 11.18 -6.07
CA HIS A 522 35.65 10.43 -5.39
C HIS A 522 35.02 11.27 -4.27
N ILE A 523 35.77 12.19 -3.66
CA ILE A 523 35.31 13.19 -2.69
C ILE A 523 35.94 14.54 -3.01
N THR A 524 35.34 15.65 -2.56
CA THR A 524 35.87 17.00 -2.83
C THR A 524 36.06 17.82 -1.56
N TRP A 525 36.84 18.90 -1.65
CA TRP A 525 37.00 19.86 -0.56
C TRP A 525 35.68 20.60 -0.29
N GLY A 526 34.91 20.08 0.67
CA GLY A 526 33.63 20.64 1.11
C GLY A 526 32.49 19.61 1.12
N GLU A 527 32.44 18.72 0.13
CA GLU A 527 31.45 17.64 0.02
C GLU A 527 32.13 16.27 0.22
N GLY A 528 31.68 15.52 1.23
CA GLY A 528 32.25 14.23 1.63
C GLY A 528 33.49 14.34 2.52
N TYR A 529 34.41 15.27 2.24
CA TYR A 529 35.70 15.37 2.93
C TYR A 529 35.62 15.40 4.46
N SER A 530 34.79 16.29 5.04
CA SER A 530 34.71 16.42 6.49
C SER A 530 34.17 15.17 7.17
N ALA A 531 33.23 14.48 6.54
CA ALA A 531 32.66 13.24 7.05
C ALA A 531 33.69 12.10 6.96
N CYS A 532 34.34 11.94 5.80
CA CYS A 532 35.40 10.94 5.61
C CYS A 532 36.58 11.14 6.56
N TYR A 533 37.03 12.39 6.76
CA TYR A 533 38.14 12.69 7.67
C TYR A 533 37.77 12.45 9.14
N LEU A 534 36.54 12.76 9.55
CA LEU A 534 36.08 12.49 10.91
C LEU A 534 35.94 10.98 11.18
N ALA A 535 35.54 10.21 10.17
CA ALA A 535 35.32 8.78 10.29
C ALA A 535 36.62 7.96 10.21
N PHE A 536 37.48 8.25 9.25
CA PHE A 536 38.65 7.42 8.93
C PHE A 536 40.00 8.09 9.25
N SER A 537 40.01 9.40 9.53
CA SER A 537 41.24 10.18 9.77
C SER A 537 42.30 9.98 8.67
N THR A 538 43.35 9.19 8.90
CA THR A 538 44.40 8.86 7.92
C THR A 538 44.39 7.39 7.52
N ASP A 539 43.45 6.60 8.04
CA ASP A 539 43.33 5.19 7.70
C ASP A 539 42.73 5.03 6.29
N ASP A 540 43.16 3.97 5.60
CA ASP A 540 42.60 3.62 4.29
C ASP A 540 41.13 3.17 4.47
N PHE A 541 40.27 3.58 3.53
CA PHE A 541 38.90 3.14 3.44
C PHE A 541 38.54 2.80 2.00
N ILE A 542 37.45 2.06 1.81
CA ILE A 542 36.98 1.65 0.49
C ILE A 542 35.79 2.52 0.13
N MET A 543 35.86 3.14 -1.05
CA MET A 543 34.72 3.81 -1.67
C MET A 543 34.27 3.05 -2.91
N ARG A 544 32.95 3.04 -3.12
CA ARG A 544 32.28 2.49 -4.30
C ARG A 544 31.39 3.51 -4.93
N GLU A 545 31.19 3.35 -6.22
CA GLU A 545 30.29 4.19 -6.99
C GLU A 545 28.86 3.64 -6.94
N TYR A 546 27.90 4.49 -6.56
CA TYR A 546 26.47 4.17 -6.47
C TYR A 546 25.65 5.07 -7.40
N PRO A 547 24.58 4.56 -8.04
CA PRO A 547 23.69 5.39 -8.85
C PRO A 547 23.03 6.49 -8.01
N ALA A 548 23.08 7.74 -8.51
CA ALA A 548 22.58 8.94 -7.84
C ALA A 548 21.68 9.80 -8.75
N GLY A 549 21.00 9.17 -9.71
CA GLY A 549 20.12 9.80 -10.70
C GLY A 549 20.34 9.23 -12.11
N THR A 550 19.69 9.82 -13.12
CA THR A 550 19.91 9.44 -14.53
C THR A 550 21.32 9.83 -14.97
N ASN A 551 22.17 8.83 -15.28
CA ASN A 551 23.58 9.00 -15.68
C ASN A 551 24.46 9.77 -14.67
N GLN A 552 24.08 9.75 -13.39
CA GLN A 552 24.87 10.31 -12.30
C GLN A 552 25.16 9.23 -11.28
N CYS A 553 26.38 9.22 -10.77
CA CYS A 553 26.78 8.37 -9.67
C CYS A 553 27.48 9.16 -8.58
N GLN A 554 27.53 8.57 -7.40
CA GLN A 554 28.14 9.14 -6.22
C GLN A 554 29.05 8.09 -5.58
N TRP A 555 30.27 8.48 -5.23
CA TRP A 555 31.15 7.59 -4.49
C TRP A 555 30.81 7.63 -3.01
N ILE A 556 30.55 6.47 -2.40
CA ILE A 556 30.17 6.35 -0.99
C ILE A 556 31.07 5.31 -0.33
N SER A 557 31.50 5.58 0.91
CA SER A 557 32.27 4.61 1.70
C SER A 557 31.41 3.43 2.14
N ASP A 558 31.96 2.21 2.04
CA ASP A 558 31.29 0.95 2.41
C ASP A 558 30.84 0.91 3.88
N THR A 559 31.54 1.62 4.76
CA THR A 559 31.37 1.52 6.22
C THR A 559 30.85 2.79 6.88
N GLU A 560 30.83 3.90 6.14
CA GLU A 560 30.32 5.18 6.63
C GLU A 560 29.59 5.93 5.52
N PRO A 561 28.27 5.74 5.39
CA PRO A 561 27.49 6.35 4.31
C PRO A 561 27.52 7.88 4.31
N SER A 562 27.82 8.52 5.45
CA SER A 562 27.99 9.97 5.50
C SER A 562 29.27 10.45 4.79
N CYS A 563 30.25 9.56 4.61
CA CYS A 563 31.41 9.76 3.73
C CYS A 563 31.00 9.47 2.27
N ALA A 564 30.28 10.43 1.69
CA ALA A 564 29.80 10.41 0.31
C ALA A 564 30.32 11.62 -0.47
N GLY A 565 30.78 11.39 -1.70
CA GLY A 565 31.26 12.41 -2.63
C GLY A 565 30.15 13.24 -3.28
N PRO A 566 30.49 14.13 -4.22
CA PRO A 566 29.48 14.82 -5.03
C PRO A 566 28.78 13.85 -6.00
N ASN A 567 27.56 14.21 -6.43
CA ASN A 567 26.96 13.57 -7.62
C ASN A 567 27.77 13.97 -8.85
N GLN A 568 28.32 13.00 -9.55
CA GLN A 568 29.17 13.19 -10.72
C GLN A 568 28.74 12.25 -11.85
N SER A 569 29.25 12.48 -13.06
CA SER A 569 29.13 11.47 -14.11
C SER A 569 29.78 10.18 -13.61
N CYS A 570 29.08 9.06 -13.76
CA CYS A 570 29.60 7.76 -13.37
C CYS A 570 30.98 7.56 -14.00
N VAL A 571 31.94 7.08 -13.20
CA VAL A 571 33.26 6.70 -13.68
C VAL A 571 33.06 5.47 -14.54
N VAL A 572 32.83 5.74 -15.82
CA VAL A 572 32.83 4.74 -16.86
C VAL A 572 34.24 4.16 -16.90
N ASN A 573 34.43 2.99 -16.29
CA ASN A 573 35.32 2.02 -16.90
C ASN A 573 34.67 1.74 -18.26
N ASN A 574 35.19 2.39 -19.32
CA ASN A 574 34.78 2.20 -20.71
C ASN A 574 35.03 0.75 -21.14
N ASN A 575 34.23 -0.17 -20.64
CA ASN A 575 33.77 -1.26 -21.47
C ASN A 575 32.43 -0.78 -22.00
N ASP A 576 32.53 -0.05 -23.10
CA ASP A 576 31.49 0.07 -24.10
C ASP A 576 32.08 -0.77 -25.24
N ALA A 577 31.86 -2.08 -25.17
CA ALA A 577 32.59 -3.05 -25.96
C ALA A 577 32.23 -2.98 -27.44
N ASP A 578 31.07 -2.42 -27.79
CA ASP A 578 30.63 -2.24 -29.17
C ASP A 578 30.63 -0.78 -29.68
N ASN A 579 30.95 0.18 -28.80
CA ASN A 579 31.07 1.62 -29.05
C ASN A 579 29.78 2.31 -29.48
N ASP A 580 28.65 1.93 -28.89
CA ASP A 580 27.34 2.50 -29.20
C ASP A 580 26.92 3.67 -28.29
N THR A 581 27.82 4.10 -27.39
CA THR A 581 27.63 5.20 -26.42
C THR A 581 26.80 4.84 -25.19
N ILE A 582 26.31 3.61 -25.10
CA ILE A 582 25.79 2.98 -23.89
C ILE A 582 26.92 2.13 -23.29
N ILE A 583 26.88 1.90 -21.98
CA ILE A 583 27.99 1.28 -21.24
C ILE A 583 27.61 -0.16 -20.94
N ASP A 584 28.52 -1.14 -21.01
CA ASP A 584 28.19 -2.58 -20.93
C ASP A 584 27.28 -2.95 -19.74
N SER A 585 27.36 -2.22 -18.62
CA SER A 585 26.54 -2.45 -17.42
C SER A 585 25.10 -1.93 -17.51
N ALA A 586 24.83 -1.06 -18.46
CA ALA A 586 23.54 -0.44 -18.74
C ALA A 586 23.10 -0.66 -20.20
N ASP A 587 23.87 -1.46 -20.94
CA ASP A 587 23.65 -1.81 -22.32
C ASP A 587 22.94 -3.17 -22.36
N ASN A 588 21.73 -3.20 -22.92
CA ASN A 588 20.99 -4.45 -23.12
C ASN A 588 21.55 -5.28 -24.29
N CYS A 589 22.54 -4.78 -25.03
CA CYS A 589 23.34 -5.52 -25.99
C CYS A 589 24.84 -5.19 -25.91
N PRO A 590 25.57 -5.58 -24.84
CA PRO A 590 26.95 -5.14 -24.56
C PRO A 590 28.01 -5.42 -25.64
N ASN A 591 27.68 -6.16 -26.70
CA ASN A 591 28.61 -6.49 -27.78
C ASN A 591 28.03 -6.18 -29.17
N ILE A 592 26.82 -5.63 -29.26
CA ILE A 592 26.13 -5.30 -30.51
C ILE A 592 25.41 -3.94 -30.38
N SER A 593 25.99 -2.94 -31.04
CA SER A 593 25.56 -1.55 -30.94
C SER A 593 24.07 -1.30 -31.16
N ASN A 594 23.38 -0.75 -30.15
CA ASN A 594 22.00 -0.25 -30.16
C ASN A 594 21.79 0.94 -29.19
N VAL A 595 22.16 2.13 -29.68
CA VAL A 595 22.04 3.41 -28.96
C VAL A 595 20.61 3.67 -28.39
N ASP A 596 19.57 3.10 -29.01
CA ASP A 596 18.18 3.31 -28.61
C ASP A 596 17.69 2.36 -27.49
N GLN A 597 18.48 1.33 -27.17
CA GLN A 597 18.22 0.37 -26.08
C GLN A 597 16.80 -0.19 -26.14
N ALA A 598 16.27 -0.39 -27.35
CA ALA A 598 14.92 -0.92 -27.54
C ALA A 598 14.88 -2.39 -27.09
N ASP A 599 13.90 -2.70 -26.26
CA ASP A 599 13.62 -4.01 -25.65
C ASP A 599 12.08 -4.08 -25.57
N ASN A 600 11.45 -4.77 -26.54
CA ASN A 600 9.99 -4.69 -26.68
C ASN A 600 9.26 -5.66 -25.72
N ASP A 601 9.89 -6.74 -25.31
CA ASP A 601 9.34 -7.76 -24.42
C ASP A 601 9.80 -7.63 -22.97
N ASN A 602 10.76 -6.76 -22.70
CA ASN A 602 11.29 -6.39 -21.38
C ASN A 602 11.98 -7.57 -20.66
N ASP A 603 12.65 -8.44 -21.41
CA ASP A 603 13.41 -9.57 -20.88
C ASP A 603 14.84 -9.16 -20.43
N GLY A 604 15.27 -7.94 -20.80
CA GLY A 604 16.56 -7.35 -20.48
C GLY A 604 17.63 -7.55 -21.55
N LEU A 605 17.32 -8.20 -22.68
CA LEU A 605 18.13 -8.24 -23.90
C LEU A 605 17.60 -7.22 -24.91
N GLY A 606 18.49 -6.49 -25.59
CA GLY A 606 18.07 -5.53 -26.59
C GLY A 606 17.67 -6.19 -27.90
N ASN A 607 16.70 -5.58 -28.60
CA ASN A 607 16.12 -6.09 -29.85
C ASN A 607 17.15 -6.51 -30.93
N VAL A 608 18.37 -5.98 -30.89
CA VAL A 608 19.43 -6.25 -31.88
C VAL A 608 20.31 -7.45 -31.55
N CYS A 609 20.40 -7.82 -30.27
CA CYS A 609 21.16 -8.97 -29.77
C CYS A 609 20.28 -10.08 -29.22
N ASP A 610 18.98 -9.81 -29.14
CA ASP A 610 17.94 -10.78 -28.84
C ASP A 610 17.51 -11.54 -30.12
N ALA A 611 17.39 -12.85 -29.99
CA ALA A 611 16.88 -13.73 -31.04
C ALA A 611 15.34 -13.70 -31.13
N THR A 612 14.66 -13.24 -30.07
CA THR A 612 13.20 -13.17 -29.92
C THR A 612 12.72 -11.77 -29.50
N PRO A 613 13.01 -10.68 -30.28
CA PRO A 613 12.86 -9.27 -29.86
C PRO A 613 11.47 -8.76 -29.49
N ASN A 614 10.45 -9.62 -29.47
CA ASN A 614 9.07 -9.29 -29.10
C ASN A 614 8.45 -10.34 -28.16
N GLY A 615 9.28 -11.19 -27.54
CA GLY A 615 8.85 -12.18 -26.57
C GLY A 615 9.42 -13.55 -26.89
N ASP A 616 10.09 -14.15 -25.93
CA ASP A 616 9.95 -15.58 -25.69
C ASP A 616 8.49 -15.84 -25.29
N SER A 617 7.84 -16.85 -25.88
CA SER A 617 6.61 -17.39 -25.30
C SER A 617 6.85 -17.68 -23.80
N PRO A 618 5.85 -17.55 -22.91
CA PRO A 618 6.00 -17.67 -21.45
C PRO A 618 6.69 -18.95 -20.91
N ASP A 619 7.08 -19.88 -21.79
CA ASP A 619 7.85 -21.10 -21.56
C ASP A 619 9.29 -21.10 -22.13
N GLY A 620 9.76 -20.04 -22.80
CA GLY A 620 11.12 -19.95 -23.36
C GLY A 620 11.32 -20.73 -24.67
N GLU A 621 10.23 -21.00 -25.39
CA GLU A 621 10.21 -21.74 -26.65
C GLU A 621 10.03 -20.77 -27.84
N SER A 622 10.71 -21.03 -28.95
CA SER A 622 10.68 -20.16 -30.13
C SER A 622 9.30 -20.13 -30.78
N ASP A 623 8.82 -18.94 -31.15
CA ASP A 623 7.66 -18.69 -32.01
C ASP A 623 8.17 -17.87 -33.21
N MET A 624 8.49 -18.57 -34.29
CA MET A 624 9.28 -18.01 -35.40
C MET A 624 8.45 -17.11 -36.33
N ASP A 625 7.11 -17.17 -36.28
CA ASP A 625 6.24 -16.35 -37.12
C ASP A 625 5.35 -15.35 -36.37
N ASN A 626 5.42 -15.35 -35.04
CA ASN A 626 4.76 -14.42 -34.12
C ASN A 626 3.23 -14.47 -34.20
N ASP A 627 2.64 -15.65 -34.41
CA ASP A 627 1.21 -15.82 -34.30
C ASP A 627 0.73 -16.06 -32.85
N GLY A 628 1.63 -16.33 -31.91
CA GLY A 628 1.29 -16.61 -30.51
C GLY A 628 1.05 -18.09 -30.22
N ILE A 629 1.46 -18.99 -31.11
CA ILE A 629 1.60 -20.44 -30.92
C ILE A 629 3.09 -20.79 -31.06
N ILE A 630 3.66 -21.50 -30.09
CA ILE A 630 5.07 -21.88 -30.10
C ILE A 630 5.40 -22.88 -31.21
N ASP A 631 6.59 -22.81 -31.81
CA ASP A 631 7.07 -23.66 -32.91
C ASP A 631 6.90 -25.16 -32.64
N SER A 632 6.98 -25.56 -31.36
CA SER A 632 6.87 -26.97 -30.95
C SER A 632 5.44 -27.51 -31.02
N VAL A 633 4.42 -26.64 -31.07
CA VAL A 633 3.01 -26.99 -31.19
C VAL A 633 2.29 -26.28 -32.33
N ASP A 634 3.01 -25.46 -33.09
CA ASP A 634 2.53 -24.76 -34.27
C ASP A 634 2.56 -25.69 -35.51
N ASN A 635 1.43 -25.84 -36.18
CA ASN A 635 1.33 -26.60 -37.42
C ASN A 635 1.82 -25.82 -38.66
N CYS A 636 2.18 -24.54 -38.53
CA CYS A 636 2.89 -23.75 -39.53
C CYS A 636 3.98 -22.85 -38.92
N PRO A 637 5.10 -23.39 -38.38
CA PRO A 637 6.13 -22.63 -37.62
C PRO A 637 6.86 -21.47 -38.33
N ASN A 638 6.46 -21.10 -39.54
CA ASN A 638 7.06 -20.01 -40.31
C ASN A 638 5.99 -19.15 -41.01
N ILE A 639 4.70 -19.45 -40.86
CA ILE A 639 3.58 -18.76 -41.51
C ILE A 639 2.40 -18.62 -40.53
N SER A 640 2.28 -17.41 -39.98
CA SER A 640 1.31 -17.08 -38.94
C SER A 640 -0.11 -17.59 -39.20
N ASN A 641 -0.64 -18.40 -38.29
CA ASN A 641 -1.98 -18.96 -38.29
C ASN A 641 -2.50 -19.32 -36.88
N ASN A 642 -2.72 -18.36 -35.98
CA ASN A 642 -3.08 -18.72 -34.59
C ASN A 642 -4.49 -19.30 -34.38
N ASN A 643 -5.20 -19.66 -35.45
CA ASN A 643 -6.35 -20.56 -35.38
C ASN A 643 -5.98 -22.05 -35.53
N GLN A 644 -4.72 -22.36 -35.89
CA GLN A 644 -4.13 -23.69 -36.06
C GLN A 644 -5.01 -24.62 -36.93
N ALA A 645 -5.65 -24.05 -37.95
CA ALA A 645 -6.58 -24.80 -38.79
C ALA A 645 -5.81 -25.79 -39.69
N ASP A 646 -6.17 -27.07 -39.60
CA ASP A 646 -5.61 -28.20 -40.36
C ASP A 646 -6.81 -29.11 -40.73
N ASN A 647 -7.32 -28.98 -41.97
CA ASN A 647 -8.58 -29.64 -42.32
C ASN A 647 -8.41 -31.13 -42.63
N ASP A 648 -7.24 -31.55 -43.10
CA ASP A 648 -6.97 -32.93 -43.47
C ASP A 648 -6.24 -33.73 -42.38
N ASN A 649 -5.82 -33.04 -41.32
CA ASN A 649 -5.16 -33.55 -40.12
C ASN A 649 -3.82 -34.23 -40.42
N ASP A 650 -3.08 -33.72 -41.40
CA ASP A 650 -1.75 -34.23 -41.75
C ASP A 650 -0.63 -33.64 -40.89
N GLY A 651 -0.95 -32.64 -40.06
CA GLY A 651 -0.03 -31.95 -39.15
C GLY A 651 0.61 -30.69 -39.74
N LEU A 652 0.30 -30.34 -40.99
CA LEU A 652 0.61 -29.05 -41.60
C LEU A 652 -0.64 -28.17 -41.58
N GLY A 653 -0.53 -26.93 -41.10
CA GLY A 653 -1.67 -26.02 -41.09
C GLY A 653 -2.06 -25.60 -42.51
N ASN A 654 -3.34 -25.31 -42.71
CA ASN A 654 -3.94 -24.95 -44.00
C ASN A 654 -3.21 -23.83 -44.76
N VAL A 655 -2.46 -22.96 -44.06
CA VAL A 655 -1.76 -21.82 -44.66
C VAL A 655 -0.36 -22.19 -45.20
N CYS A 656 0.25 -23.25 -44.66
CA CYS A 656 1.57 -23.75 -45.06
C CYS A 656 1.51 -25.11 -45.75
N ASP A 657 0.33 -25.76 -45.75
CA ASP A 657 0.06 -26.95 -46.53
C ASP A 657 -0.27 -26.59 -48.00
N SER A 658 0.38 -27.29 -48.93
CA SER A 658 0.08 -27.22 -50.35
C SER A 658 -1.18 -27.98 -50.76
N THR A 659 -1.68 -28.85 -49.88
CA THR A 659 -2.89 -29.65 -50.07
C THR A 659 -3.84 -29.56 -48.86
N PRO A 660 -4.31 -28.37 -48.43
CA PRO A 660 -4.99 -28.16 -47.13
C PRO A 660 -6.22 -29.02 -46.82
N ASP A 661 -6.76 -29.73 -47.81
CA ASP A 661 -7.92 -30.62 -47.70
C ASP A 661 -7.57 -32.09 -48.07
N GLY A 662 -6.28 -32.45 -48.04
CA GLY A 662 -5.75 -33.78 -48.34
C GLY A 662 -5.28 -33.98 -49.77
N ASP A 663 -4.26 -34.83 -49.91
CA ASP A 663 -3.84 -35.49 -51.14
C ASP A 663 -4.97 -36.41 -51.69
N ASN A 664 -6.03 -35.80 -52.21
CA ASN A 664 -6.96 -36.50 -53.09
C ASN A 664 -6.34 -36.46 -54.50
N PRO A 665 -6.08 -37.62 -55.14
CA PRO A 665 -5.40 -37.67 -56.43
C PRO A 665 -6.07 -36.72 -57.43
N ASP A 666 -5.29 -35.71 -57.81
CA ASP A 666 -5.64 -34.60 -58.67
C ASP A 666 -6.45 -35.09 -59.90
N PRO A 667 -7.69 -34.61 -60.13
CA PRO A 667 -8.36 -34.82 -61.38
C PRO A 667 -7.63 -34.00 -62.44
N ILE A 668 -6.79 -34.67 -63.23
CA ILE A 668 -6.06 -34.14 -64.41
C ILE A 668 -6.77 -32.91 -65.00
N PHE A 669 -6.26 -31.71 -64.71
CA PHE A 669 -6.79 -30.48 -65.31
C PHE A 669 -6.53 -30.55 -66.82
N THR A 670 -7.57 -30.88 -67.58
CA THR A 670 -7.46 -31.02 -69.03
C THR A 670 -7.45 -29.63 -69.62
N CYS A 671 -6.32 -29.22 -70.18
CA CYS A 671 -6.18 -27.91 -70.76
C CYS A 671 -7.28 -27.62 -71.80
N GLN A 672 -7.90 -26.45 -71.71
CA GLN A 672 -8.92 -25.99 -72.64
C GLN A 672 -8.44 -24.78 -73.41
N GLN A 673 -8.64 -24.75 -74.73
CA GLN A 673 -8.25 -23.62 -75.57
C GLN A 673 -9.47 -22.83 -76.06
N PHE A 674 -9.35 -21.51 -76.03
CA PHE A 674 -10.39 -20.57 -76.44
C PHE A 674 -9.81 -19.60 -77.47
N THR A 675 -10.33 -19.59 -78.69
CA THR A 675 -9.99 -18.56 -79.70
C THR A 675 -11.14 -17.58 -79.83
N SER A 676 -10.89 -16.30 -79.54
CA SER A 676 -11.91 -15.25 -79.65
C SER A 676 -11.28 -13.88 -79.87
N SER A 677 -12.11 -12.85 -80.07
CA SER A 677 -11.61 -11.47 -80.08
C SER A 677 -11.07 -11.08 -78.71
N ASN A 678 -10.07 -10.19 -78.67
CA ASN A 678 -9.50 -9.69 -77.43
C ASN A 678 -10.57 -9.04 -76.53
N TYR A 679 -11.58 -8.40 -77.13
CA TYR A 679 -12.76 -7.93 -76.40
C TYR A 679 -13.50 -9.06 -75.68
N ALA A 680 -13.80 -10.15 -76.41
CA ALA A 680 -14.54 -11.28 -75.87
C ALA A 680 -13.74 -12.09 -74.84
N HIS A 681 -12.40 -12.10 -74.91
CA HIS A 681 -11.57 -12.70 -73.85
C HIS A 681 -11.71 -11.98 -72.52
N VAL A 682 -11.76 -10.65 -72.54
CA VAL A 682 -11.93 -9.85 -71.32
C VAL A 682 -13.33 -10.00 -70.75
N GLN A 683 -14.36 -9.98 -71.60
CA GLN A 683 -15.74 -10.20 -71.15
C GLN A 683 -15.97 -11.58 -70.54
N ALA A 684 -15.16 -12.57 -70.93
CA ALA A 684 -15.21 -13.92 -70.39
C ALA A 684 -14.19 -14.16 -69.26
N ASN A 685 -13.60 -13.11 -68.69
CA ASN A 685 -12.60 -13.17 -67.63
C ASN A 685 -11.35 -14.01 -67.95
N ARG A 686 -11.06 -14.24 -69.24
CA ARG A 686 -9.83 -14.92 -69.69
C ARG A 686 -8.67 -13.95 -69.91
N ALA A 687 -8.98 -12.66 -70.03
CA ALA A 687 -8.02 -11.57 -70.18
C ALA A 687 -8.45 -10.36 -69.35
N THR A 688 -7.51 -9.47 -69.04
CA THR A 688 -7.74 -8.15 -68.45
C THR A 688 -7.26 -7.06 -69.41
N THR A 689 -7.63 -5.80 -69.16
CA THR A 689 -7.24 -4.68 -70.01
C THR A 689 -6.48 -3.62 -69.24
N ASN A 690 -5.45 -3.07 -69.86
CA ASN A 690 -4.81 -1.84 -69.41
C ASN A 690 -4.76 -0.85 -70.58
N GLY A 691 -5.67 0.13 -70.57
CA GLY A 691 -5.85 1.07 -71.67
C GLY A 691 -6.32 0.39 -72.95
N PHE A 692 -5.55 0.54 -74.03
CA PHE A 692 -5.91 0.02 -75.36
C PHE A 692 -5.46 -1.42 -75.61
N TYR A 693 -4.85 -2.11 -74.64
CA TYR A 693 -4.31 -3.46 -74.80
C TYR A 693 -4.95 -4.46 -73.82
N ALA A 694 -5.07 -5.71 -74.27
CA ALA A 694 -5.55 -6.84 -73.47
C ALA A 694 -4.37 -7.77 -73.09
N TYR A 695 -4.47 -8.40 -71.92
CA TYR A 695 -3.46 -9.27 -71.33
C TYR A 695 -4.11 -10.52 -70.75
N ALA A 696 -3.54 -11.71 -70.93
CA ALA A 696 -4.13 -12.95 -70.43
C ALA A 696 -4.14 -12.97 -68.89
N VAL A 697 -5.27 -13.39 -68.29
CA VAL A 697 -5.38 -13.56 -66.83
C VAL A 697 -4.57 -14.80 -66.44
N GLY A 698 -3.63 -14.68 -65.51
CA GLY A 698 -2.68 -15.74 -65.17
C GLY A 698 -1.28 -15.43 -65.69
N SER A 699 -1.01 -15.70 -66.98
CA SER A 699 0.33 -15.50 -67.55
C SER A 699 0.74 -14.03 -67.71
N GLY A 700 -0.21 -13.10 -67.82
CA GLY A 700 0.06 -11.68 -68.05
C GLY A 700 0.53 -11.34 -69.48
N GLU A 701 0.57 -12.31 -70.39
CA GLU A 701 1.03 -12.09 -71.77
C GLU A 701 0.08 -11.18 -72.55
N THR A 702 0.62 -10.31 -73.40
CA THR A 702 -0.20 -9.38 -74.18
C THR A 702 -0.89 -10.08 -75.36
N LEU A 703 -2.20 -9.86 -75.49
CA LEU A 703 -2.99 -10.27 -76.66
C LEU A 703 -2.96 -9.21 -77.78
N GLY A 704 -2.36 -8.04 -77.53
CA GLY A 704 -2.45 -6.88 -78.42
C GLY A 704 -3.67 -6.00 -78.12
N LEU A 705 -4.16 -5.27 -79.13
CA LEU A 705 -5.18 -4.24 -78.94
C LEU A 705 -6.52 -4.83 -78.42
N TYR A 706 -7.09 -4.21 -77.38
CA TYR A 706 -8.40 -4.53 -76.83
C TYR A 706 -9.52 -4.06 -77.76
N ASN A 707 -9.90 -4.90 -78.71
CA ASN A 707 -11.01 -4.66 -79.62
C ASN A 707 -11.60 -5.98 -80.15
N ILE A 708 -12.62 -5.85 -81.01
CA ILE A 708 -13.32 -6.97 -81.62
C ILE A 708 -12.67 -7.49 -82.92
N PHE A 709 -11.65 -6.79 -83.44
CA PHE A 709 -11.00 -7.08 -84.73
C PHE A 709 -9.74 -7.93 -84.59
N TYR A 710 -9.06 -7.88 -83.44
CA TYR A 710 -7.91 -8.71 -83.12
C TYR A 710 -8.35 -9.87 -82.24
N SER A 711 -7.92 -11.08 -82.60
CA SER A 711 -8.24 -12.32 -81.91
C SER A 711 -6.98 -13.06 -81.48
N ALA A 712 -7.00 -13.62 -80.28
CA ALA A 712 -5.95 -14.47 -79.74
C ALA A 712 -6.54 -15.83 -79.37
N THR A 713 -5.67 -16.84 -79.27
CA THR A 713 -6.02 -18.11 -78.63
C THR A 713 -5.41 -18.10 -77.23
N LEU A 714 -6.22 -18.43 -76.23
CA LEU A 714 -5.77 -18.62 -74.86
C LEU A 714 -5.95 -20.08 -74.45
N ALA A 715 -4.88 -20.67 -73.91
CA ALA A 715 -4.88 -21.99 -73.30
C ALA A 715 -5.06 -21.83 -71.78
N GLN A 716 -6.12 -22.44 -71.25
CA GLN A 716 -6.33 -22.57 -69.83
C GLN A 716 -5.57 -23.78 -69.33
N THR A 717 -4.45 -23.59 -68.64
CA THR A 717 -3.56 -24.66 -68.18
C THR A 717 -3.77 -25.03 -66.72
N ALA A 718 -4.47 -24.20 -65.97
CA ALA A 718 -4.97 -24.47 -64.62
C ALA A 718 -6.28 -23.68 -64.40
N GLU A 719 -6.99 -23.95 -63.31
CA GLU A 719 -8.19 -23.19 -62.98
C GLU A 719 -7.88 -21.68 -62.91
N SER A 720 -8.61 -20.88 -63.68
CA SER A 720 -8.41 -19.43 -63.81
C SER A 720 -7.03 -18.95 -64.30
N PHE A 721 -6.16 -19.82 -64.82
CA PHE A 721 -4.86 -19.46 -65.40
C PHE A 721 -4.83 -19.64 -66.92
N PHE A 722 -4.64 -18.54 -67.66
CA PHE A 722 -4.61 -18.49 -69.12
C PHE A 722 -3.25 -18.02 -69.66
N SER A 723 -2.75 -18.69 -70.69
CA SER A 723 -1.55 -18.34 -71.46
C SER A 723 -1.87 -18.12 -72.93
N VAL A 724 -1.12 -17.25 -73.62
CA VAL A 724 -1.33 -16.99 -75.05
C VAL A 724 -0.77 -18.16 -75.85
N GLY A 725 -1.66 -18.87 -76.55
CA GLY A 725 -1.30 -20.06 -77.31
C GLY A 725 -2.37 -21.14 -77.28
N THR A 726 -2.00 -22.32 -77.74
CA THR A 726 -2.81 -23.54 -77.69
C THR A 726 -2.37 -24.40 -76.52
N CYS A 727 -3.23 -25.33 -76.09
CA CYS A 727 -2.87 -26.30 -75.06
C CYS A 727 -1.63 -27.12 -75.48
N PRO A 728 -0.77 -27.52 -74.52
CA PRO A 728 0.43 -28.34 -74.77
C PRO A 728 0.13 -29.65 -75.50
#